data_AF-A0A848XX17-F1
#
_entry.id   AF-A0A848XX17-F1
#
_cell.length_a   1.000
_cell.length_b   1.000
_cell.length_c   1.000
_cell.angle_alpha   90.00
_cell.angle_beta   90.00
_cell.angle_gamma   90.00
#
_symmetry.space_group_name_H-M   'P 1'
#
loop_
_entity.id
_entity.type
_entity.pdbx_description
1 polymer ?
#
loop_
_entity_poly.entity_id
_entity_poly.type
_entity_poly.pdbx_seq_one_letter_code
_entity_poly.pdbx_strand_id
1 'polypeptide(L)'
;MSRDYAYLGIDVGSTTTKLVVLDGGKSLLESHYLRAHGRPRQTLLGAVEGLSERHPGLEIAGVGLTGSGGGPIARIVGGIHVNELVTQSRAVGEYYPHARTVIELGGQDSKFLSVEWDDSSQQMVLLDFAMNGVCAAGTGSFLDQQAERLGISIDEEFQAVALASENPARVAGRCTVFAKSDMIHLQQQGTPLSDILAGLCLALARNFKTVIGKGKKFTPPILFQGGVACNEAVVRAFRSVLRCGPGDLIVPEHHLIMPALGAALTAMDEAREGRPHPFHGFERLADSIRKPTKEKVLPQLDARDPVPASALTADAWPTQPGMVEAYLGVDVGSISTCLVLVDEQDRLLARRYGLTAGNPLEAVRAGLLALEEDLDFEVRVLGAGATGSGRYLTGHFIGADVIRNEITAQARAAAAIDPDVDTIFEIGGQDSKYIRMHNGAVVDFAMNNACAAGTGSFLEEQAERLDISIKEDFARMALAAPTPACLGERCTVFMESDVVHHQQRGATVEDLTAGLAYSIVHNYLNRVVNGREIGRRVLFQGGVALNHSVASAFEQVLGQDVIVPPQTDVMGAIGAAILAREAREARGTGGDSTFRGFNLTEREYDASTFICKACPNLCEIKKVVLGDEPPIYYGARCDKFEEAGRGPKNLQEGIRDLFAEREALLLADYEEPAGRTPGRRRVGIPRSLIFNELFPYWRAFFAELGMDVVLSGSTSP
;
A
#
# COMPACT_ATOMS: atom_id res chain seq x y z
N MET A 1 40.99 -45.74 0.57
CA MET A 1 39.61 -45.21 0.54
C MET A 1 39.66 -43.96 -0.30
N SER A 2 38.96 -43.94 -1.43
CA SER A 2 38.77 -42.72 -2.23
C SER A 2 38.16 -41.66 -1.31
N ARG A 3 38.74 -40.46 -1.25
CA ARG A 3 38.09 -39.35 -0.54
C ARG A 3 36.97 -38.85 -1.43
N ASP A 4 35.73 -38.93 -0.94
CA ASP A 4 34.58 -38.40 -1.65
C ASP A 4 34.50 -36.89 -1.38
N TYR A 5 34.99 -36.13 -2.37
CA TYR A 5 34.96 -34.67 -2.35
C TYR A 5 33.61 -34.16 -2.83
N ALA A 6 33.10 -33.13 -2.17
CA ALA A 6 31.82 -32.52 -2.50
C ALA A 6 31.90 -31.01 -2.70
N TYR A 7 30.99 -30.49 -3.51
CA TYR A 7 30.84 -29.08 -3.81
C TYR A 7 29.45 -28.61 -3.38
N LEU A 8 29.41 -27.54 -2.58
CA LEU A 8 28.17 -26.97 -2.09
C LEU A 8 27.74 -25.81 -2.96
N GLY A 9 26.45 -25.76 -3.28
CA GLY A 9 25.80 -24.66 -3.95
C GLY A 9 24.75 -24.03 -3.05
N ILE A 10 24.88 -22.75 -2.77
CA ILE A 10 23.98 -22.02 -1.87
C ILE A 10 23.37 -20.86 -2.65
N ASP A 11 22.05 -20.84 -2.76
CA ASP A 11 21.30 -19.70 -3.29
C ASP A 11 20.48 -19.08 -2.16
N VAL A 12 20.81 -17.87 -1.78
CA VAL A 12 20.06 -17.11 -0.76
C VAL A 12 19.28 -16.01 -1.45
N GLY A 13 18.04 -16.33 -1.80
CA GLY A 13 17.10 -15.44 -2.44
C GLY A 13 16.33 -14.56 -1.46
N SER A 14 15.37 -13.81 -1.99
CA SER A 14 14.52 -12.89 -1.21
C SER A 14 13.59 -13.60 -0.23
N THR A 15 12.98 -14.72 -0.66
CA THR A 15 12.00 -15.47 0.13
C THR A 15 12.46 -16.88 0.47
N THR A 16 13.51 -17.38 -0.17
CA THR A 16 13.96 -18.77 -0.04
C THR A 16 15.47 -18.87 0.11
N THR A 17 15.89 -19.95 0.76
CA THR A 17 17.29 -20.39 0.86
C THR A 17 17.36 -21.80 0.30
N LYS A 18 18.32 -22.03 -0.58
CA LYS A 18 18.50 -23.30 -1.27
C LYS A 18 19.91 -23.81 -1.02
N LEU A 19 20.03 -25.10 -0.74
CA LEU A 19 21.30 -25.80 -0.57
C LEU A 19 21.34 -26.96 -1.55
N VAL A 20 22.49 -27.15 -2.19
CA VAL A 20 22.78 -28.25 -3.11
C VAL A 20 24.12 -28.86 -2.72
N VAL A 21 24.19 -30.19 -2.73
CA VAL A 21 25.41 -30.96 -2.50
C VAL A 21 25.70 -31.79 -3.75
N LEU A 22 26.81 -31.52 -4.43
CA LEU A 22 27.29 -32.29 -5.57
C LEU A 22 28.52 -33.11 -5.21
N ASP A 23 28.63 -34.33 -5.73
CA ASP A 23 29.89 -35.08 -5.70
C ASP A 23 30.90 -34.55 -6.75
N GLY A 24 32.13 -35.06 -6.72
CA GLY A 24 33.16 -34.72 -7.71
C GLY A 24 32.84 -35.11 -9.16
N GLY A 25 31.84 -35.97 -9.37
CA GLY A 25 31.30 -36.40 -10.66
C GLY A 25 30.09 -35.57 -11.15
N LYS A 26 29.70 -34.53 -10.41
CA LYS A 26 28.51 -33.68 -10.63
C LYS A 26 27.16 -34.34 -10.31
N SER A 27 27.15 -35.48 -9.64
CA SER A 27 25.90 -36.12 -9.21
C SER A 27 25.31 -35.35 -8.03
N LEU A 28 24.00 -35.12 -8.06
CA LEU A 28 23.26 -34.49 -6.96
C LEU A 28 23.07 -35.48 -5.80
N LEU A 29 23.72 -35.21 -4.67
CA LEU A 29 23.61 -36.03 -3.46
C LEU A 29 22.45 -35.60 -2.57
N GLU A 30 22.25 -34.30 -2.43
CA GLU A 30 21.21 -33.72 -1.57
C GLU A 30 20.83 -32.33 -2.07
N SER A 31 19.55 -31.96 -1.89
CA SER A 31 19.10 -30.59 -2.13
C SER A 31 18.01 -30.18 -1.15
N HIS A 32 17.98 -28.88 -0.83
CA HIS A 32 16.98 -28.24 0.02
C HIS A 32 16.42 -27.01 -0.67
N TYR A 33 15.12 -26.81 -0.57
CA TYR A 33 14.42 -25.58 -0.93
C TYR A 33 13.57 -25.16 0.26
N LEU A 34 14.00 -24.11 0.96
CA LEU A 34 13.41 -23.70 2.23
C LEU A 34 12.91 -22.26 2.15
N ARG A 35 11.69 -21.98 2.61
CA ARG A 35 11.21 -20.61 2.81
C ARG A 35 12.00 -19.98 3.96
N ALA A 36 12.57 -18.81 3.71
CA ALA A 36 13.45 -18.13 4.66
C ALA A 36 12.69 -17.33 5.73
N HIS A 37 11.45 -16.89 5.43
CA HIS A 37 10.63 -16.06 6.33
C HIS A 37 11.42 -14.90 6.99
N GLY A 38 12.22 -14.19 6.19
CA GLY A 38 13.05 -13.07 6.67
C GLY A 38 14.28 -13.49 7.52
N ARG A 39 14.55 -14.78 7.66
CA ARG A 39 15.63 -15.35 8.50
C ARG A 39 16.64 -16.19 7.71
N PRO A 40 17.20 -15.70 6.60
CA PRO A 40 18.01 -16.50 5.67
C PRO A 40 19.27 -17.10 6.32
N ARG A 41 19.89 -16.43 7.28
CA ARG A 41 21.07 -16.96 7.99
C ARG A 41 20.69 -18.13 8.89
N GLN A 42 19.59 -18.03 9.63
CA GLN A 42 19.08 -19.14 10.45
C GLN A 42 18.60 -20.31 9.56
N THR A 43 17.88 -20.01 8.47
CA THR A 43 17.40 -21.04 7.53
C THR A 43 18.57 -21.79 6.88
N LEU A 44 19.62 -21.08 6.45
CA LEU A 44 20.82 -21.72 5.93
C LEU A 44 21.50 -22.59 6.99
N LEU A 45 21.63 -22.08 8.22
CA LEU A 45 22.24 -22.84 9.32
C LEU A 45 21.48 -24.14 9.59
N GLY A 46 20.15 -24.10 9.61
CA GLY A 46 19.32 -25.30 9.75
C GLY A 46 19.45 -26.26 8.56
N ALA A 47 19.63 -25.76 7.33
CA ALA A 47 19.83 -26.60 6.15
C ALA A 47 21.17 -27.38 6.18
N VAL A 48 22.21 -26.77 6.73
CA VAL A 48 23.55 -27.38 6.83
C VAL A 48 23.74 -28.17 8.13
N GLU A 49 22.87 -27.99 9.12
CA GLU A 49 22.91 -28.74 10.37
C GLU A 49 22.73 -30.24 10.10
N GLY A 50 23.59 -31.07 10.70
CA GLY A 50 23.61 -32.52 10.48
C GLY A 50 24.13 -32.96 9.11
N LEU A 51 24.64 -32.07 8.25
CA LEU A 51 25.15 -32.45 6.93
C LEU A 51 26.27 -33.50 7.01
N SER A 52 27.19 -33.35 7.96
CA SER A 52 28.28 -34.31 8.19
C SER A 52 27.80 -35.66 8.75
N GLU A 53 26.63 -35.69 9.39
CA GLU A 53 26.00 -36.95 9.87
C GLU A 53 25.27 -37.66 8.72
N ARG A 54 24.59 -36.90 7.85
CA ARG A 54 23.90 -37.41 6.67
C ARG A 54 24.87 -37.93 5.60
N HIS A 55 26.05 -37.33 5.49
CA HIS A 55 27.11 -37.75 4.57
C HIS A 55 28.45 -37.99 5.29
N PRO A 56 28.61 -39.13 5.99
CA PRO A 56 29.83 -39.43 6.74
C PRO A 56 31.06 -39.54 5.82
N GLY A 57 32.13 -38.82 6.14
CA GLY A 57 33.39 -38.87 5.38
C GLY A 57 33.47 -37.97 4.14
N LEU A 58 32.42 -37.17 3.89
CA LEU A 58 32.36 -36.20 2.80
C LEU A 58 33.21 -34.95 3.14
N GLU A 59 34.24 -34.67 2.33
CA GLU A 59 35.07 -33.46 2.46
C GLU A 59 34.56 -32.36 1.50
N ILE A 60 34.22 -31.19 2.03
CA ILE A 60 33.80 -30.04 1.21
C ILE A 60 35.02 -29.45 0.50
N ALA A 61 35.10 -29.65 -0.82
CA ALA A 61 36.18 -29.15 -1.67
C ALA A 61 35.96 -27.71 -2.16
N GLY A 62 34.70 -27.26 -2.21
CA GLY A 62 34.37 -25.89 -2.61
C GLY A 62 32.92 -25.52 -2.28
N VAL A 63 32.69 -24.21 -2.10
CA VAL A 63 31.36 -23.65 -1.83
C VAL A 63 31.13 -22.49 -2.78
N GLY A 64 30.05 -22.57 -3.56
CA GLY A 64 29.55 -21.48 -4.40
C GLY A 64 28.30 -20.86 -3.79
N LEU A 65 28.23 -19.54 -3.81
CA LEU A 65 27.12 -18.76 -3.27
C LEU A 65 26.55 -17.81 -4.33
N THR A 66 25.23 -17.69 -4.38
CA THR A 66 24.50 -16.83 -5.30
C THR A 66 23.25 -16.24 -4.63
N GLY A 67 22.51 -15.41 -5.36
CA GLY A 67 21.30 -14.75 -4.88
C GLY A 67 21.59 -13.46 -4.11
N SER A 68 20.53 -12.72 -3.77
CA SER A 68 20.63 -11.41 -3.12
C SER A 68 21.33 -11.45 -1.75
N GLY A 69 21.21 -12.57 -1.02
CA GLY A 69 21.89 -12.82 0.26
C GLY A 69 23.22 -13.56 0.14
N GLY A 70 23.61 -14.04 -1.05
CA GLY A 70 24.80 -14.88 -1.24
C GLY A 70 26.11 -14.16 -0.90
N GLY A 71 26.26 -12.91 -1.35
CA GLY A 71 27.46 -12.10 -1.10
C GLY A 71 27.74 -11.83 0.38
N PRO A 72 26.77 -11.34 1.17
CA PRO A 72 26.90 -11.21 2.62
C PRO A 72 27.32 -12.50 3.31
N ILE A 73 26.75 -13.65 2.93
CA ILE A 73 27.07 -14.95 3.54
C ILE A 73 28.48 -15.41 3.13
N ALA A 74 28.88 -15.22 1.87
CA ALA A 74 30.21 -15.57 1.39
C ALA A 74 31.33 -14.84 2.18
N ARG A 75 31.08 -13.60 2.62
CA ARG A 75 32.02 -12.87 3.49
C ARG A 75 32.17 -13.48 4.89
N ILE A 76 31.20 -14.25 5.34
CA ILE A 76 31.17 -14.88 6.66
C ILE A 76 31.82 -16.27 6.61
N VAL A 77 31.36 -17.12 5.68
CA VAL A 77 31.73 -18.54 5.61
C VAL A 77 32.85 -18.82 4.60
N GLY A 78 33.25 -17.86 3.77
CA GLY A 78 34.15 -18.09 2.65
C GLY A 78 33.43 -18.68 1.43
N GLY A 79 34.19 -19.20 0.46
CA GLY A 79 33.68 -19.66 -0.84
C GLY A 79 33.62 -18.56 -1.91
N ILE A 80 33.15 -18.92 -3.09
CA ILE A 80 33.01 -17.99 -4.22
C ILE A 80 31.59 -17.44 -4.28
N HIS A 81 31.45 -16.12 -4.31
CA HIS A 81 30.17 -15.48 -4.65
C HIS A 81 30.11 -15.22 -6.15
N VAL A 82 29.08 -15.75 -6.79
CA VAL A 82 28.88 -15.69 -8.24
C VAL A 82 27.55 -14.99 -8.53
N ASN A 83 27.51 -14.21 -9.60
CA ASN A 83 26.27 -13.57 -10.05
C ASN A 83 25.24 -14.64 -10.46
N GLU A 84 23.98 -14.43 -10.07
CA GLU A 84 22.91 -15.40 -10.31
C GLU A 84 22.64 -15.70 -11.79
N LEU A 85 22.81 -14.72 -12.67
CA LEU A 85 22.63 -14.93 -14.11
C LEU A 85 23.69 -15.92 -14.65
N VAL A 86 24.90 -15.87 -14.09
CA VAL A 86 26.01 -16.76 -14.46
C VAL A 86 25.76 -18.16 -13.93
N THR A 87 25.35 -18.29 -12.66
CA THR A 87 25.04 -19.61 -12.08
C THR A 87 23.85 -20.27 -12.78
N GLN A 88 22.78 -19.52 -13.06
CA GLN A 88 21.65 -20.05 -13.85
C GLN A 88 22.10 -20.52 -15.23
N SER A 89 22.87 -19.70 -15.97
CA SER A 89 23.38 -20.09 -17.30
C SER A 89 24.26 -21.33 -17.23
N ARG A 90 25.11 -21.44 -16.19
CA ARG A 90 25.99 -22.58 -15.97
C ARG A 90 25.23 -23.89 -15.70
N ALA A 91 24.17 -23.83 -14.88
CA ALA A 91 23.30 -24.97 -14.63
C ALA A 91 22.52 -25.36 -15.89
N VAL A 92 22.00 -24.38 -16.62
CA VAL A 92 21.27 -24.62 -17.88
C VAL A 92 22.17 -25.28 -18.92
N GLY A 93 23.43 -24.87 -19.03
CA GLY A 93 24.40 -25.53 -19.91
C GLY A 93 24.65 -27.00 -19.56
N GLU A 94 24.67 -27.35 -18.28
CA GLU A 94 24.90 -28.73 -17.83
C GLU A 94 23.71 -29.64 -18.13
N TYR A 95 22.49 -29.20 -17.78
CA TYR A 95 21.31 -30.06 -17.79
C TYR A 95 20.45 -29.91 -19.06
N TYR A 96 20.50 -28.76 -19.73
CA TYR A 96 19.65 -28.40 -20.87
C TYR A 96 20.40 -27.59 -21.93
N PRO A 97 21.47 -28.13 -22.55
CA PRO A 97 22.31 -27.39 -23.51
C PRO A 97 21.56 -26.90 -24.76
N HIS A 98 20.39 -27.47 -25.06
CA HIS A 98 19.56 -27.06 -26.18
C HIS A 98 18.62 -25.90 -25.88
N ALA A 99 18.56 -25.41 -24.64
CA ALA A 99 17.71 -24.27 -24.27
C ALA A 99 18.07 -23.03 -25.10
N ARG A 100 17.06 -22.18 -25.34
CA ARG A 100 17.23 -20.89 -26.03
C ARG A 100 16.69 -19.72 -25.21
N THR A 101 15.75 -19.99 -24.34
CA THR A 101 15.17 -19.00 -23.42
C THR A 101 15.04 -19.60 -22.03
N VAL A 102 15.34 -18.82 -21.01
CA VAL A 102 15.01 -19.14 -19.61
C VAL A 102 14.08 -18.07 -19.07
N ILE A 103 12.97 -18.50 -18.50
CA ILE A 103 12.07 -17.71 -17.69
C ILE A 103 12.25 -18.21 -16.26
N GLU A 104 12.63 -17.34 -15.35
CA GLU A 104 12.73 -17.68 -13.93
C GLU A 104 11.84 -16.72 -13.14
N LEU A 105 10.91 -17.26 -12.36
CA LEU A 105 10.04 -16.48 -11.49
C LEU A 105 10.30 -16.88 -10.02
N GLY A 106 10.99 -16.01 -9.32
CA GLY A 106 11.25 -16.09 -7.89
C GLY A 106 10.17 -15.39 -7.06
N GLY A 107 10.45 -15.22 -5.76
CA GLY A 107 9.53 -14.57 -4.84
C GLY A 107 9.37 -13.06 -5.09
N GLN A 108 10.48 -12.34 -5.27
CA GLN A 108 10.50 -10.87 -5.43
C GLN A 108 11.17 -10.39 -6.72
N ASP A 109 11.71 -11.31 -7.52
CA ASP A 109 12.27 -11.01 -8.82
C ASP A 109 11.89 -12.09 -9.84
N SER A 110 12.01 -11.71 -11.10
CA SER A 110 11.62 -12.45 -12.28
C SER A 110 12.60 -12.12 -13.40
N LYS A 111 13.13 -13.15 -14.06
CA LYS A 111 14.25 -13.04 -15.00
C LYS A 111 13.89 -13.68 -16.33
N PHE A 112 14.31 -13.02 -17.40
CA PHE A 112 14.36 -13.53 -18.76
C PHE A 112 15.83 -13.62 -19.16
N LEU A 113 16.25 -14.79 -19.65
CA LEU A 113 17.58 -15.02 -20.22
C LEU A 113 17.41 -15.53 -21.65
N SER A 114 18.12 -14.93 -22.59
CA SER A 114 18.36 -15.52 -23.91
C SER A 114 19.73 -16.17 -23.88
N VAL A 115 19.78 -17.47 -24.10
CA VAL A 115 21.00 -18.27 -23.95
C VAL A 115 21.27 -19.09 -25.20
N GLU A 116 22.53 -19.37 -25.46
CA GLU A 116 22.97 -20.22 -26.57
C GLU A 116 24.19 -21.04 -26.18
N TRP A 117 24.20 -22.31 -26.58
CA TRP A 117 25.35 -23.17 -26.40
C TRP A 117 26.44 -22.80 -27.41
N ASP A 118 27.64 -22.51 -26.92
CA ASP A 118 28.81 -22.27 -27.74
C ASP A 118 29.64 -23.56 -27.84
N ASP A 119 29.63 -24.17 -29.03
CA ASP A 119 30.38 -25.38 -29.32
C ASP A 119 31.90 -25.20 -29.16
N SER A 120 32.42 -23.98 -29.26
CA SER A 120 33.86 -23.73 -29.16
C SER A 120 34.36 -23.73 -27.71
N SER A 121 33.63 -23.08 -26.80
CA SER A 121 33.93 -23.06 -25.38
C SER A 121 33.32 -24.24 -24.61
N GLN A 122 32.41 -25.00 -25.22
CA GLN A 122 31.61 -26.04 -24.56
C GLN A 122 30.87 -25.47 -23.33
N GLN A 123 30.38 -24.25 -23.46
CA GLN A 123 29.69 -23.52 -22.39
C GLN A 123 28.42 -22.84 -22.91
N MET A 124 27.48 -22.63 -21.99
CA MET A 124 26.29 -21.83 -22.25
C MET A 124 26.62 -20.34 -22.15
N VAL A 125 26.33 -19.59 -23.21
CA VAL A 125 26.56 -18.14 -23.30
C VAL A 125 25.24 -17.40 -23.10
N LEU A 126 25.26 -16.36 -22.26
CA LEU A 126 24.15 -15.45 -22.06
C LEU A 126 24.21 -14.34 -23.12
N LEU A 127 23.25 -14.33 -24.05
CA LEU A 127 23.18 -13.37 -25.16
C LEU A 127 22.48 -12.06 -24.78
N ASP A 128 21.39 -12.17 -24.03
CA ASP A 128 20.57 -11.03 -23.59
C ASP A 128 19.86 -11.42 -22.29
N PHE A 129 19.54 -10.43 -21.47
CA PHE A 129 18.76 -10.64 -20.25
C PHE A 129 17.84 -9.47 -19.95
N ALA A 130 16.77 -9.75 -19.22
CA ALA A 130 15.94 -8.75 -18.59
C ALA A 130 15.46 -9.25 -17.25
N MET A 131 15.33 -8.35 -16.29
CA MET A 131 14.77 -8.65 -14.98
C MET A 131 13.89 -7.49 -14.54
N ASN A 132 12.87 -7.77 -13.72
CA ASN A 132 12.21 -6.68 -13.00
C ASN A 132 13.14 -6.22 -11.89
N GLY A 133 13.00 -4.96 -11.52
CA GLY A 133 13.43 -4.54 -10.20
C GLY A 133 12.48 -5.08 -9.13
N VAL A 134 12.77 -4.61 -7.91
CA VAL A 134 12.10 -4.60 -6.59
C VAL A 134 10.54 -4.70 -6.50
N CYS A 135 9.79 -4.80 -7.60
CA CYS A 135 8.33 -4.81 -7.61
C CYS A 135 7.77 -6.24 -7.56
N ALA A 136 6.92 -6.52 -6.56
CA ALA A 136 6.15 -7.77 -6.44
C ALA A 136 5.26 -8.07 -7.66
N ALA A 137 4.85 -7.05 -8.42
CA ALA A 137 4.02 -7.25 -9.60
C ALA A 137 4.78 -8.00 -10.70
N GLY A 138 4.41 -9.25 -10.95
CA GLY A 138 5.10 -10.11 -11.91
C GLY A 138 5.96 -11.22 -11.30
N THR A 139 5.91 -11.42 -9.97
CA THR A 139 6.70 -12.42 -9.22
C THR A 139 5.78 -13.37 -8.45
N GLY A 140 6.36 -14.32 -7.70
CA GLY A 140 5.61 -15.20 -6.79
C GLY A 140 4.87 -14.45 -5.68
N SER A 141 5.44 -13.37 -5.14
CA SER A 141 4.78 -12.60 -4.06
C SER A 141 3.47 -11.96 -4.49
N PHE A 142 3.29 -11.64 -5.78
CA PHE A 142 1.99 -11.23 -6.31
C PHE A 142 0.90 -12.29 -6.06
N LEU A 143 1.22 -13.57 -6.29
CA LEU A 143 0.30 -14.68 -6.08
C LEU A 143 0.12 -14.98 -4.58
N ASP A 144 1.21 -15.01 -3.81
CA ASP A 144 1.17 -15.21 -2.35
C ASP A 144 0.19 -14.21 -1.72
N GLN A 145 0.34 -12.91 -2.03
CA GLN A 145 -0.54 -11.84 -1.51
C GLN A 145 -2.00 -11.97 -1.94
N GLN A 146 -2.28 -12.44 -3.16
CA GLN A 146 -3.66 -12.59 -3.61
C GLN A 146 -4.32 -13.85 -3.02
N ALA A 147 -3.54 -14.91 -2.80
CA ALA A 147 -4.00 -16.15 -2.20
C ALA A 147 -4.36 -15.96 -0.72
N GLU A 148 -3.50 -15.30 0.04
CA GLU A 148 -3.72 -14.95 1.45
C GLU A 148 -5.02 -14.16 1.64
N ARG A 149 -5.26 -13.15 0.79
CA ARG A 149 -6.48 -12.34 0.80
C ARG A 149 -7.76 -13.13 0.52
N LEU A 150 -7.65 -14.21 -0.25
CA LEU A 150 -8.77 -15.10 -0.54
C LEU A 150 -8.93 -16.21 0.50
N GLY A 151 -8.02 -16.28 1.48
CA GLY A 151 -7.98 -17.35 2.47
C GLY A 151 -7.64 -18.72 1.88
N ILE A 152 -6.83 -18.75 0.82
CA ILE A 152 -6.48 -19.96 0.08
C ILE A 152 -4.98 -20.23 0.21
N SER A 153 -4.63 -21.48 0.48
CA SER A 153 -3.22 -21.90 0.50
C SER A 153 -2.62 -21.85 -0.90
N ILE A 154 -1.55 -21.06 -1.07
CA ILE A 154 -0.81 -20.95 -2.34
C ILE A 154 -0.16 -22.29 -2.73
N ASP A 155 0.31 -23.06 -1.74
CA ASP A 155 1.05 -24.29 -1.94
C ASP A 155 0.13 -25.51 -2.11
N GLU A 156 -1.07 -25.51 -1.51
CA GLU A 156 -1.95 -26.70 -1.47
C GLU A 156 -3.20 -26.57 -2.36
N GLU A 157 -3.85 -25.41 -2.38
CA GLU A 157 -5.21 -25.27 -2.94
C GLU A 157 -5.25 -24.48 -4.25
N PHE A 158 -4.46 -23.40 -4.32
CA PHE A 158 -4.53 -22.39 -5.39
C PHE A 158 -4.50 -23.02 -6.79
N GLN A 159 -3.55 -23.92 -7.03
CA GLN A 159 -3.37 -24.57 -8.34
C GLN A 159 -4.62 -25.34 -8.76
N ALA A 160 -5.16 -26.18 -7.88
CA ALA A 160 -6.29 -27.05 -8.19
C ALA A 160 -7.54 -26.23 -8.56
N VAL A 161 -7.81 -25.18 -7.78
CA VAL A 161 -8.94 -24.28 -8.02
C VAL A 161 -8.76 -23.48 -9.31
N ALA A 162 -7.57 -22.94 -9.57
CA ALA A 162 -7.28 -22.19 -10.79
C ALA A 162 -7.38 -23.07 -12.05
N LEU A 163 -6.97 -24.34 -11.99
CA LEU A 163 -7.03 -25.26 -13.12
C LEU A 163 -8.46 -25.61 -13.54
N ALA A 164 -9.42 -25.57 -12.61
CA ALA A 164 -10.84 -25.83 -12.88
C ALA A 164 -11.53 -24.74 -13.72
N SER A 165 -10.90 -23.59 -13.91
CA SER A 165 -11.46 -22.51 -14.75
C SER A 165 -11.40 -22.84 -16.24
N GLU A 166 -12.55 -22.64 -16.91
CA GLU A 166 -12.67 -22.66 -18.37
C GLU A 166 -12.73 -21.24 -18.96
N ASN A 167 -13.18 -20.25 -18.17
CA ASN A 167 -13.34 -18.87 -18.61
C ASN A 167 -12.66 -17.87 -17.64
N PRO A 168 -11.33 -17.77 -17.66
CA PRO A 168 -10.58 -16.93 -16.73
C PRO A 168 -11.01 -15.46 -16.75
N ALA A 169 -11.23 -14.88 -15.57
CA ALA A 169 -11.59 -13.49 -15.40
C ALA A 169 -10.46 -12.55 -15.81
N ARG A 170 -10.79 -11.31 -16.17
CA ARG A 170 -9.78 -10.28 -16.46
C ARG A 170 -9.40 -9.56 -15.18
N VAL A 171 -8.16 -9.78 -14.73
CA VAL A 171 -7.58 -9.11 -13.57
C VAL A 171 -6.36 -8.27 -13.98
N ALA A 172 -6.18 -7.10 -13.39
CA ALA A 172 -4.98 -6.29 -13.57
C ALA A 172 -3.73 -6.98 -12.97
N GLY A 173 -2.66 -7.12 -13.76
CA GLY A 173 -1.40 -7.75 -13.32
C GLY A 173 -0.25 -6.78 -13.03
N ARG A 174 -0.47 -5.47 -13.17
CA ARG A 174 0.59 -4.45 -13.08
C ARG A 174 0.92 -4.00 -11.64
N CYS A 175 -0.02 -4.18 -10.71
CA CYS A 175 0.11 -3.78 -9.32
C CYS A 175 -0.81 -4.66 -8.46
N THR A 176 -0.32 -5.10 -7.30
CA THR A 176 -1.08 -5.90 -6.33
C THR A 176 -2.26 -5.13 -5.75
N VAL A 177 -2.19 -3.79 -5.70
CA VAL A 177 -3.29 -2.91 -5.25
C VAL A 177 -4.44 -2.90 -6.27
N PHE A 178 -4.13 -2.78 -7.56
CA PHE A 178 -5.19 -2.82 -8.59
C PHE A 178 -5.79 -4.22 -8.73
N ALA A 179 -4.97 -5.27 -8.61
CA ALA A 179 -5.47 -6.64 -8.57
C ALA A 179 -6.48 -6.83 -7.43
N LYS A 180 -6.21 -6.28 -6.24
CA LYS A 180 -7.13 -6.29 -5.09
C LYS A 180 -8.50 -5.69 -5.46
N SER A 181 -8.50 -4.48 -6.01
CA SER A 181 -9.74 -3.78 -6.35
C SER A 181 -10.55 -4.55 -7.40
N ASP A 182 -9.88 -5.10 -8.42
CA ASP A 182 -10.52 -5.92 -9.45
C ASP A 182 -11.11 -7.20 -8.83
N MET A 183 -10.36 -7.89 -7.95
CA MET A 183 -10.81 -9.12 -7.28
C MET A 183 -12.04 -8.88 -6.40
N ILE A 184 -12.02 -7.83 -5.57
CA ILE A 184 -13.17 -7.46 -4.73
C ILE A 184 -14.41 -7.20 -5.59
N HIS A 185 -14.25 -6.46 -6.69
CA HIS A 185 -15.34 -6.20 -7.62
C HIS A 185 -15.88 -7.48 -8.27
N LEU A 186 -14.99 -8.38 -8.72
CA LEU A 186 -15.37 -9.67 -9.30
C LEU A 186 -16.09 -10.56 -8.29
N GLN A 187 -15.65 -10.58 -7.02
CA GLN A 187 -16.33 -11.31 -5.94
C GLN A 187 -17.74 -10.75 -5.68
N GLN A 188 -17.89 -9.42 -5.66
CA GLN A 188 -19.20 -8.76 -5.51
C GLN A 188 -20.16 -9.07 -6.68
N GLN A 189 -19.63 -9.32 -7.87
CA GLN A 189 -20.39 -9.76 -9.04
C GLN A 189 -20.73 -11.26 -9.03
N GLY A 190 -20.25 -12.03 -8.05
CA GLY A 190 -20.45 -13.47 -7.98
C GLY A 190 -19.58 -14.26 -8.97
N THR A 191 -18.46 -13.68 -9.42
CA THR A 191 -17.52 -14.38 -10.32
C THR A 191 -16.95 -15.62 -9.61
N PRO A 192 -16.94 -16.81 -10.25
CA PRO A 192 -16.37 -18.01 -9.67
C PRO A 192 -14.90 -17.82 -9.27
N LEU A 193 -14.53 -18.35 -8.11
CA LEU A 193 -13.18 -18.25 -7.56
C LEU A 193 -12.13 -18.83 -8.52
N SER A 194 -12.43 -19.96 -9.16
CA SER A 194 -11.57 -20.57 -10.20
C SER A 194 -11.22 -19.60 -11.31
N ASP A 195 -12.21 -18.84 -11.81
CA ASP A 195 -12.04 -17.87 -12.89
C ASP A 195 -11.18 -16.67 -12.44
N ILE A 196 -11.35 -16.21 -11.19
CA ILE A 196 -10.52 -15.16 -10.60
C ILE A 196 -9.05 -15.64 -10.51
N LEU A 197 -8.81 -16.84 -9.96
CA LEU A 197 -7.45 -17.38 -9.79
C LEU A 197 -6.75 -17.66 -11.12
N ALA A 198 -7.48 -18.20 -12.11
CA ALA A 198 -6.95 -18.37 -13.46
C ALA A 198 -6.67 -17.02 -14.14
N GLY A 199 -7.52 -16.02 -13.86
CA GLY A 199 -7.31 -14.63 -14.26
C GLY A 199 -6.03 -14.03 -13.70
N LEU A 200 -5.70 -14.29 -12.44
CA LEU A 200 -4.44 -13.91 -11.80
C LEU A 200 -3.23 -14.55 -12.47
N CYS A 201 -3.30 -15.85 -12.79
CA CYS A 201 -2.23 -16.56 -13.51
C CYS A 201 -1.95 -15.93 -14.89
N LEU A 202 -3.01 -15.61 -15.63
CA LEU A 202 -2.91 -14.93 -16.92
C LEU A 202 -2.39 -13.50 -16.77
N ALA A 203 -2.82 -12.78 -15.74
CA ALA A 203 -2.36 -11.44 -15.44
C ALA A 203 -0.85 -11.42 -15.18
N LEU A 204 -0.36 -12.39 -14.38
CA LEU A 204 1.06 -12.59 -14.09
C LEU A 204 1.87 -12.84 -15.38
N ALA A 205 1.46 -13.81 -16.20
CA ALA A 205 2.15 -14.16 -17.44
C ALA A 205 2.15 -13.00 -18.46
N ARG A 206 1.02 -12.29 -18.60
CA ARG A 206 0.93 -11.08 -19.46
C ARG A 206 1.83 -9.97 -18.96
N ASN A 207 1.89 -9.77 -17.64
CA ASN A 207 2.75 -8.77 -17.04
C ASN A 207 4.22 -9.10 -17.29
N PHE A 208 4.64 -10.35 -17.08
CA PHE A 208 6.00 -10.80 -17.38
C PHE A 208 6.38 -10.53 -18.84
N LYS A 209 5.54 -10.96 -19.80
CA LYS A 209 5.79 -10.74 -21.23
C LYS A 209 5.92 -9.25 -21.58
N THR A 210 5.10 -8.40 -20.97
CA THR A 210 5.06 -6.97 -21.28
C THR A 210 6.21 -6.21 -20.60
N VAL A 211 6.45 -6.47 -19.31
CA VAL A 211 7.37 -5.68 -18.46
C VAL A 211 8.78 -6.22 -18.48
N ILE A 212 8.97 -7.55 -18.49
CA ILE A 212 10.31 -8.17 -18.60
C ILE A 212 10.67 -8.39 -20.05
N GLY A 213 9.76 -9.04 -20.79
CA GLY A 213 9.97 -9.35 -22.19
C GLY A 213 10.23 -8.10 -23.04
N LYS A 214 9.46 -7.01 -22.86
CA LYS A 214 9.64 -5.72 -23.58
C LYS A 214 9.93 -5.89 -25.09
N GLY A 215 9.23 -6.82 -25.75
CA GLY A 215 9.41 -7.12 -27.18
C GLY A 215 10.53 -8.11 -27.53
N LYS A 216 11.29 -8.63 -26.54
CA LYS A 216 12.25 -9.73 -26.72
C LYS A 216 11.55 -11.00 -27.20
N LYS A 217 12.28 -11.81 -27.95
CA LYS A 217 11.79 -13.09 -28.49
C LYS A 217 11.95 -14.20 -27.45
N PHE A 218 10.89 -14.95 -27.24
CA PHE A 218 10.88 -16.16 -26.42
C PHE A 218 11.07 -17.36 -27.36
N THR A 219 12.32 -17.70 -27.62
CA THR A 219 12.71 -18.76 -28.57
C THR A 219 12.68 -20.13 -27.86
N PRO A 220 11.92 -21.12 -28.37
CA PRO A 220 11.96 -22.49 -27.86
C PRO A 220 13.29 -23.21 -28.15
N PRO A 221 13.69 -24.19 -27.31
CA PRO A 221 13.06 -24.60 -26.05
C PRO A 221 13.17 -23.53 -24.96
N ILE A 222 12.05 -23.23 -24.31
CA ILE A 222 11.93 -22.27 -23.21
C ILE A 222 11.92 -23.05 -21.89
N LEU A 223 12.86 -22.78 -21.01
CA LEU A 223 12.86 -23.32 -19.65
C LEU A 223 12.08 -22.39 -18.72
N PHE A 224 11.17 -22.94 -17.92
CA PHE A 224 10.48 -22.20 -16.86
C PHE A 224 10.95 -22.70 -15.48
N GLN A 225 11.64 -21.82 -14.76
CA GLN A 225 12.34 -22.08 -13.50
C GLN A 225 11.80 -21.22 -12.34
N GLY A 226 12.22 -21.55 -11.12
CA GLY A 226 11.83 -20.86 -9.89
C GLY A 226 10.65 -21.53 -9.19
N GLY A 227 10.27 -20.96 -8.04
CA GLY A 227 9.20 -21.49 -7.18
C GLY A 227 7.83 -21.44 -7.85
N VAL A 228 7.57 -20.40 -8.65
CA VAL A 228 6.29 -20.23 -9.35
C VAL A 228 6.06 -21.31 -10.41
N ALA A 229 7.13 -21.92 -10.93
CA ALA A 229 7.02 -23.01 -11.90
C ALA A 229 6.43 -24.30 -11.30
N CYS A 230 6.32 -24.43 -9.96
CA CYS A 230 5.55 -25.49 -9.31
C CYS A 230 4.05 -25.42 -9.64
N ASN A 231 3.54 -24.24 -9.98
CA ASN A 231 2.11 -24.02 -10.18
C ASN A 231 1.74 -24.24 -11.65
N GLU A 232 1.15 -25.40 -11.95
CA GLU A 232 0.76 -25.79 -13.31
C GLU A 232 -0.29 -24.85 -13.91
N ALA A 233 -1.11 -24.16 -13.10
CA ALA A 233 -2.04 -23.14 -13.62
C ALA A 233 -1.28 -21.92 -14.18
N VAL A 234 -0.16 -21.55 -13.56
CA VAL A 234 0.75 -20.51 -14.07
C VAL A 234 1.50 -21.00 -15.29
N VAL A 235 2.00 -22.25 -15.30
CA VAL A 235 2.62 -22.86 -16.49
C VAL A 235 1.66 -22.85 -17.68
N ARG A 236 0.39 -23.23 -17.47
CA ARG A 236 -0.70 -23.15 -18.47
C ARG A 236 -0.92 -21.72 -18.96
N ALA A 237 -0.89 -20.73 -18.07
CA ALA A 237 -1.01 -19.33 -18.43
C ALA A 237 0.17 -18.85 -19.29
N PHE A 238 1.41 -19.21 -18.96
CA PHE A 238 2.58 -18.89 -19.78
C PHE A 238 2.52 -19.55 -21.16
N ARG A 239 2.13 -20.83 -21.25
CA ARG A 239 1.91 -21.51 -22.55
C ARG A 239 0.92 -20.74 -23.42
N SER A 240 -0.21 -20.30 -22.84
CA SER A 240 -1.24 -19.52 -23.55
C SER A 240 -0.73 -18.14 -24.00
N VAL A 241 -0.10 -17.39 -23.10
CA VAL A 241 0.36 -16.00 -23.35
C VAL A 241 1.53 -15.93 -24.33
N LEU A 242 2.43 -16.91 -24.28
CA LEU A 242 3.57 -17.03 -25.20
C LEU A 242 3.22 -17.76 -26.51
N ARG A 243 2.04 -18.40 -26.57
CA ARG A 243 1.56 -19.19 -27.71
C ARG A 243 2.50 -20.38 -28.02
N CYS A 244 2.92 -21.07 -26.96
CA CYS A 244 3.80 -22.24 -27.04
C CYS A 244 3.06 -23.45 -27.62
N GLY A 245 3.71 -24.17 -28.53
CA GLY A 245 3.31 -25.51 -28.95
C GLY A 245 3.71 -26.60 -27.94
N PRO A 246 3.33 -27.86 -28.18
CA PRO A 246 3.74 -28.99 -27.36
C PRO A 246 5.26 -29.11 -27.29
N GLY A 247 5.83 -29.13 -26.08
CA GLY A 247 7.27 -29.24 -25.86
C GLY A 247 8.06 -27.93 -25.92
N ASP A 248 7.46 -26.81 -26.32
CA ASP A 248 8.15 -25.51 -26.39
C ASP A 248 8.51 -24.94 -25.02
N LEU A 249 7.63 -25.13 -24.03
CA LEU A 249 7.83 -24.69 -22.64
C LEU A 249 8.04 -25.91 -21.73
N ILE A 250 9.23 -25.98 -21.14
CA ILE A 250 9.71 -27.09 -20.32
C ILE A 250 9.91 -26.57 -18.90
N VAL A 251 9.35 -27.27 -17.91
CA VAL A 251 9.71 -27.07 -16.50
C VAL A 251 10.83 -28.08 -16.19
N PRO A 252 12.08 -27.63 -15.92
CA PRO A 252 13.18 -28.52 -15.60
C PRO A 252 12.92 -29.41 -14.38
N GLU A 253 13.55 -30.58 -14.29
CA GLU A 253 13.46 -31.46 -13.12
C GLU A 253 13.91 -30.73 -11.84
N HIS A 254 15.01 -29.98 -11.93
CA HIS A 254 15.59 -29.25 -10.81
C HIS A 254 15.21 -27.76 -10.78
N HIS A 255 14.05 -27.39 -11.35
CA HIS A 255 13.64 -25.99 -11.55
C HIS A 255 13.66 -25.12 -10.29
N LEU A 256 13.51 -25.72 -9.09
CA LEU A 256 13.57 -25.02 -7.80
C LEU A 256 14.99 -24.58 -7.43
N ILE A 257 16.02 -25.31 -7.85
CA ILE A 257 17.39 -25.23 -7.33
C ILE A 257 18.46 -24.93 -8.40
N MET A 258 18.05 -24.63 -9.64
CA MET A 258 18.99 -24.33 -10.75
C MET A 258 20.09 -23.30 -10.41
N PRO A 259 19.80 -22.16 -9.74
CA PRO A 259 20.87 -21.22 -9.36
C PRO A 259 21.88 -21.82 -8.38
N ALA A 260 21.41 -22.60 -7.40
CA ALA A 260 22.27 -23.27 -6.42
C ALA A 260 23.14 -24.35 -7.08
N LEU A 261 22.57 -25.15 -7.99
CA LEU A 261 23.31 -26.10 -8.83
C LEU A 261 24.43 -25.40 -9.60
N GLY A 262 24.10 -24.28 -10.24
CA GLY A 262 25.06 -23.45 -10.96
C GLY A 262 26.19 -22.93 -10.09
N ALA A 263 25.88 -22.55 -8.84
CA ALA A 263 26.88 -22.09 -7.89
C ALA A 263 27.84 -23.23 -7.49
N ALA A 264 27.33 -24.44 -7.21
CA ALA A 264 28.15 -25.62 -6.92
C ALA A 264 29.06 -25.98 -8.10
N LEU A 265 28.51 -26.00 -9.31
CA LEU A 265 29.25 -26.28 -10.55
C LEU A 265 30.34 -25.23 -10.80
N THR A 266 30.05 -23.95 -10.56
CA THR A 266 31.05 -22.89 -10.71
C THR A 266 32.18 -23.03 -9.70
N ALA A 267 31.87 -23.36 -8.44
CA ALA A 267 32.90 -23.63 -7.43
C ALA A 267 33.77 -24.85 -7.80
N MET A 268 33.17 -25.87 -8.44
CA MET A 268 33.88 -27.02 -8.98
C MET A 268 34.80 -26.66 -10.15
N ASP A 269 34.33 -25.84 -11.08
CA ASP A 269 35.12 -25.40 -12.22
C ASP A 269 36.33 -24.57 -11.76
N GLU A 270 36.14 -23.60 -10.86
CA GLU A 270 37.23 -22.79 -10.27
C GLU A 270 38.28 -23.66 -9.55
N ALA A 271 37.84 -24.65 -8.77
CA ALA A 271 38.75 -25.58 -8.10
C ALA A 271 39.57 -26.41 -9.12
N ARG A 272 38.93 -26.90 -10.19
CA ARG A 272 39.59 -27.66 -11.26
C ARG A 272 40.58 -26.83 -12.06
N GLU A 273 40.33 -25.53 -12.19
CA GLU A 273 41.25 -24.58 -12.83
C GLU A 273 42.36 -24.07 -11.89
N GLY A 274 42.49 -24.66 -10.70
CA GLY A 274 43.55 -24.33 -9.74
C GLY A 274 43.30 -23.03 -8.98
N ARG A 275 42.06 -22.55 -8.92
CA ARG A 275 41.63 -21.36 -8.18
C ARG A 275 40.64 -21.71 -7.04
N PRO A 276 40.99 -22.60 -6.10
CA PRO A 276 40.09 -22.94 -5.01
C PRO A 276 39.85 -21.73 -4.09
N HIS A 277 38.59 -21.51 -3.71
CA HIS A 277 38.22 -20.48 -2.76
C HIS A 277 38.17 -21.05 -1.34
N PRO A 278 38.80 -20.40 -0.35
CA PRO A 278 38.82 -20.92 1.01
C PRO A 278 37.42 -20.93 1.62
N PHE A 279 37.06 -22.07 2.20
CA PHE A 279 35.87 -22.22 3.04
C PHE A 279 36.28 -22.23 4.52
N HIS A 280 35.59 -21.45 5.33
CA HIS A 280 35.92 -21.19 6.73
C HIS A 280 34.99 -21.91 7.73
N GLY A 281 34.08 -22.75 7.24
CA GLY A 281 33.10 -23.44 8.07
C GLY A 281 31.82 -22.62 8.33
N PHE A 282 30.75 -23.31 8.72
CA PHE A 282 29.45 -22.69 9.03
C PHE A 282 29.36 -22.17 10.47
N GLU A 283 30.35 -22.45 11.33
CA GLU A 283 30.38 -21.98 12.73
C GLU A 283 30.35 -20.45 12.80
N ARG A 284 31.03 -19.78 11.86
CA ARG A 284 31.02 -18.31 11.75
C ARG A 284 29.64 -17.74 11.41
N LEU A 285 28.80 -18.52 10.71
CA LEU A 285 27.43 -18.12 10.42
C LEU A 285 26.61 -18.08 11.72
N ALA A 286 26.78 -19.06 12.60
CA ALA A 286 26.13 -19.08 13.91
C ALA A 286 26.50 -17.86 14.78
N ASP A 287 27.78 -17.46 14.78
CA ASP A 287 28.24 -16.26 15.48
C ASP A 287 27.66 -14.96 14.90
N SER A 288 27.49 -14.91 13.57
CA SER A 288 26.98 -13.72 12.87
C SER A 288 25.50 -13.43 13.15
N ILE A 289 24.74 -14.43 13.58
CA ILE A 289 23.33 -14.27 13.96
C ILE A 289 23.21 -13.51 15.29
N ARG A 290 24.25 -13.56 16.14
CA ARG A 290 24.26 -12.94 17.47
C ARG A 290 24.76 -11.49 17.50
N LYS A 291 25.30 -10.98 16.39
CA LYS A 291 25.95 -9.64 16.34
C LYS A 291 25.14 -8.70 15.44
N PRO A 292 24.73 -7.51 15.94
CA PRO A 292 24.02 -6.52 15.13
C PRO A 292 24.94 -5.96 14.03
N THR A 293 24.37 -5.65 12.86
CA THR A 293 25.11 -5.17 11.70
C THR A 293 25.43 -3.68 11.75
N LYS A 294 26.56 -3.29 11.14
CA LYS A 294 27.02 -1.89 11.03
C LYS A 294 26.39 -1.19 9.83
N GLU A 295 25.10 -0.93 9.87
CA GLU A 295 24.41 -0.15 8.84
C GLU A 295 24.19 1.30 9.23
N LYS A 296 23.81 2.12 8.24
CA LYS A 296 23.32 3.47 8.49
C LYS A 296 21.99 3.34 9.21
N VAL A 297 22.01 3.63 10.51
CA VAL A 297 20.84 3.58 11.40
C VAL A 297 20.22 4.96 11.49
N LEU A 298 18.89 5.00 11.63
CA LEU A 298 18.17 6.22 12.00
C LEU A 298 18.26 6.43 13.52
N PRO A 299 17.98 7.65 14.02
CA PRO A 299 17.90 7.89 15.46
C PRO A 299 16.89 6.96 16.12
N GLN A 300 17.20 6.46 17.31
CA GLN A 300 16.26 5.67 18.10
C GLN A 300 15.01 6.49 18.39
N LEU A 301 13.84 5.85 18.26
CA LEU A 301 12.57 6.47 18.60
C LEU A 301 12.47 6.65 20.12
N ASP A 302 11.90 7.77 20.54
CA ASP A 302 11.70 8.07 21.94
C ASP A 302 10.44 7.39 22.46
N ALA A 303 10.54 6.73 23.61
CA ALA A 303 9.44 6.04 24.28
C ALA A 303 8.60 6.97 25.18
N ARG A 304 8.85 8.29 25.15
CA ARG A 304 7.99 9.28 25.79
C ARG A 304 6.56 9.18 25.23
N ASP A 305 5.58 9.25 26.13
CA ASP A 305 4.20 9.41 25.71
C ASP A 305 4.05 10.77 24.98
N PRO A 306 3.28 10.82 23.87
CA PRO A 306 2.98 12.07 23.19
C PRO A 306 2.43 13.11 24.17
N VAL A 307 2.70 14.40 23.93
CA VAL A 307 2.20 15.47 24.80
C VAL A 307 0.67 15.36 24.89
N PRO A 308 0.09 15.05 26.07
CA PRO A 308 -1.34 14.90 26.19
C PRO A 308 -1.99 16.26 25.95
N ALA A 309 -2.91 16.32 24.99
CA ALA A 309 -3.66 17.53 24.72
C ALA A 309 -4.57 17.87 25.92
N SER A 310 -4.67 19.16 26.26
CA SER A 310 -5.57 19.61 27.31
C SER A 310 -7.04 19.56 26.87
N ALA A 311 -7.92 19.23 27.82
CA ALA A 311 -9.35 19.56 27.91
C ALA A 311 -10.43 18.64 27.30
N LEU A 312 -10.16 17.72 26.36
CA LEU A 312 -11.12 16.63 26.06
C LEU A 312 -10.76 15.36 26.86
N THR A 313 -10.52 15.55 28.16
CA THR A 313 -10.22 14.44 29.06
C THR A 313 -11.49 13.63 29.31
N ALA A 314 -11.41 12.36 28.89
CA ALA A 314 -12.19 11.18 29.23
C ALA A 314 -13.39 11.35 30.18
N ASP A 315 -14.53 10.83 29.72
CA ASP A 315 -15.58 10.21 30.52
C ASP A 315 -16.02 11.01 31.75
N ALA A 316 -16.52 12.22 31.53
CA ALA A 316 -17.29 12.91 32.56
C ALA A 316 -18.69 12.29 32.62
N TRP A 317 -18.81 11.12 33.26
CA TRP A 317 -20.14 10.59 33.58
C TRP A 317 -20.86 11.62 34.45
N PRO A 318 -22.06 12.07 34.06
CA PRO A 318 -22.87 12.92 34.90
C PRO A 318 -23.10 12.20 36.24
N THR A 319 -22.69 12.83 37.34
CA THR A 319 -22.83 12.27 38.69
C THR A 319 -24.25 12.42 39.25
N GLN A 320 -25.16 13.04 38.49
CA GLN A 320 -26.54 13.28 38.91
C GLN A 320 -27.53 12.49 38.04
N PRO A 321 -28.53 11.82 38.66
CA PRO A 321 -29.62 11.21 37.92
C PRO A 321 -30.46 12.28 37.24
N GLY A 322 -30.55 12.24 35.90
CA GLY A 322 -31.35 13.16 35.09
C GLY A 322 -31.07 13.03 33.59
N MET A 323 -31.94 13.64 32.78
CA MET A 323 -31.78 13.71 31.33
C MET A 323 -30.61 14.64 30.98
N VAL A 324 -29.63 14.13 30.23
CA VAL A 324 -28.42 14.87 29.85
C VAL A 324 -28.60 15.48 28.48
N GLU A 325 -28.28 16.76 28.36
CA GLU A 325 -28.30 17.50 27.11
C GLU A 325 -27.00 17.28 26.32
N ALA A 326 -27.12 16.86 25.06
CA ALA A 326 -25.97 16.50 24.24
C ALA A 326 -26.13 16.88 22.76
N TYR A 327 -25.03 16.82 22.03
CA TYR A 327 -24.94 17.01 20.59
C TYR A 327 -24.32 15.78 19.95
N LEU A 328 -24.96 15.29 18.89
CA LEU A 328 -24.50 14.12 18.14
C LEU A 328 -23.58 14.55 17.01
N GLY A 329 -22.44 13.91 16.89
CA GLY A 329 -21.57 14.01 15.72
C GLY A 329 -21.43 12.67 15.02
N VAL A 330 -21.62 12.66 13.70
CA VAL A 330 -21.46 11.46 12.88
C VAL A 330 -20.47 11.71 11.75
N ASP A 331 -19.38 10.96 11.72
CA ASP A 331 -18.40 10.97 10.63
C ASP A 331 -18.47 9.65 9.87
N VAL A 332 -18.85 9.72 8.59
CA VAL A 332 -18.96 8.53 7.73
C VAL A 332 -17.93 8.61 6.62
N GLY A 333 -16.86 7.85 6.79
CA GLY A 333 -15.85 7.59 5.77
C GLY A 333 -16.25 6.46 4.83
N SER A 334 -15.36 6.14 3.88
CA SER A 334 -15.52 4.97 3.00
C SER A 334 -15.20 3.65 3.69
N ILE A 335 -14.47 3.69 4.82
CA ILE A 335 -13.97 2.52 5.55
C ILE A 335 -14.53 2.46 6.96
N SER A 336 -14.55 3.59 7.67
CA SER A 336 -14.98 3.70 9.05
C SER A 336 -16.15 4.66 9.23
N THR A 337 -16.96 4.37 10.24
CA THR A 337 -18.08 5.18 10.70
C THR A 337 -17.86 5.48 12.18
N CYS A 338 -17.82 6.76 12.53
CA CYS A 338 -17.60 7.24 13.90
C CYS A 338 -18.80 8.03 14.38
N LEU A 339 -19.27 7.75 15.59
CA LEU A 339 -20.34 8.49 16.24
C LEU A 339 -19.87 8.96 17.61
N VAL A 340 -20.21 10.19 17.97
CA VAL A 340 -19.89 10.75 19.28
C VAL A 340 -21.06 11.55 19.84
N LEU A 341 -21.18 11.56 21.16
CA LEU A 341 -22.01 12.50 21.90
C LEU A 341 -21.11 13.43 22.69
N VAL A 342 -21.32 14.74 22.58
CA VAL A 342 -20.65 15.76 23.40
C VAL A 342 -21.67 16.60 24.15
N ASP A 343 -21.32 17.10 25.32
CA ASP A 343 -22.17 18.02 26.09
C ASP A 343 -22.01 19.49 25.66
N GLU A 344 -22.68 20.41 26.37
CA GLU A 344 -22.58 21.86 26.11
C GLU A 344 -21.19 22.46 26.35
N GLN A 345 -20.31 21.76 27.06
CA GLN A 345 -18.93 22.16 27.31
C GLN A 345 -17.95 21.43 26.36
N ASP A 346 -18.46 20.83 25.29
CA ASP A 346 -17.73 20.04 24.31
C ASP A 346 -17.09 18.75 24.88
N ARG A 347 -17.44 18.33 26.11
CA ARG A 347 -16.89 17.12 26.73
C ARG A 347 -17.52 15.87 26.11
N LEU A 348 -16.70 14.87 25.82
CA LEU A 348 -17.14 13.60 25.24
C LEU A 348 -17.90 12.76 26.28
N LEU A 349 -19.15 12.42 25.96
CA LEU A 349 -20.03 11.58 26.78
C LEU A 349 -19.99 10.11 26.37
N ALA A 350 -19.98 9.85 25.07
CA ALA A 350 -19.94 8.51 24.51
C ALA A 350 -19.35 8.54 23.09
N ARG A 351 -18.76 7.42 22.65
CA ARG A 351 -18.23 7.26 21.30
C ARG A 351 -18.42 5.85 20.77
N ARG A 352 -18.57 5.74 19.45
CA ARG A 352 -18.50 4.48 18.70
C ARG A 352 -17.61 4.65 17.49
N TYR A 353 -16.80 3.63 17.25
CA TYR A 353 -16.02 3.47 16.03
C TYR A 353 -16.36 2.11 15.44
N GLY A 354 -16.76 2.06 14.17
CA GLY A 354 -17.09 0.83 13.47
C GLY A 354 -16.65 0.88 12.00
N LEU A 355 -16.67 -0.28 11.35
CA LEU A 355 -16.42 -0.36 9.91
C LEU A 355 -17.69 -0.02 9.13
N THR A 356 -17.58 0.84 8.12
CA THR A 356 -18.67 1.17 7.19
C THR A 356 -19.04 -0.03 6.32
N ALA A 357 -18.07 -0.89 6.00
CA ALA A 357 -18.25 -2.12 5.20
C ALA A 357 -19.02 -1.91 3.88
N GLY A 358 -18.89 -0.72 3.26
CA GLY A 358 -19.60 -0.37 2.02
C GLY A 358 -21.12 -0.17 2.18
N ASN A 359 -21.64 -0.23 3.42
CA ASN A 359 -23.03 -0.01 3.78
C ASN A 359 -23.15 1.08 4.89
N PRO A 360 -23.04 2.37 4.50
CA PRO A 360 -23.00 3.48 5.46
C PRO A 360 -24.25 3.62 6.31
N LEU A 361 -25.43 3.34 5.77
CA LEU A 361 -26.69 3.49 6.51
C LEU A 361 -26.84 2.45 7.61
N GLU A 362 -26.51 1.19 7.33
CA GLU A 362 -26.55 0.14 8.35
C GLU A 362 -25.46 0.34 9.40
N ALA A 363 -24.27 0.81 9.01
CA ALA A 363 -23.21 1.15 9.96
C ALA A 363 -23.65 2.29 10.91
N VAL A 364 -24.33 3.31 10.40
CA VAL A 364 -24.89 4.40 11.22
C VAL A 364 -26.03 3.89 12.11
N ARG A 365 -26.94 3.07 11.58
CA ARG A 365 -28.06 2.47 12.33
C ARG A 365 -27.55 1.65 13.51
N ALA A 366 -26.64 0.71 13.25
CA ALA A 366 -26.01 -0.11 14.29
C ALA A 366 -25.21 0.75 15.27
N GLY A 367 -24.49 1.76 14.76
CA GLY A 367 -23.73 2.69 15.58
C GLY A 367 -24.59 3.51 16.53
N LEU A 368 -25.75 4.02 16.09
CA LEU A 368 -26.69 4.79 16.93
C LEU A 368 -27.31 3.92 18.03
N LEU A 369 -27.78 2.72 17.68
CA LEU A 369 -28.33 1.77 18.65
C LEU A 369 -27.28 1.40 19.70
N ALA A 370 -26.08 1.01 19.27
CA ALA A 370 -25.00 0.67 20.18
C ALA A 370 -24.54 1.88 21.01
N LEU A 371 -24.62 3.10 20.48
CA LEU A 371 -24.28 4.31 21.23
C LEU A 371 -25.31 4.58 22.34
N GLU A 372 -26.60 4.35 22.07
CA GLU A 372 -27.68 4.46 23.04
C GLU A 372 -27.58 3.38 24.13
N GLU A 373 -27.24 2.14 23.76
CA GLU A 373 -27.14 1.00 24.69
C GLU A 373 -26.04 1.14 25.75
N ASP A 374 -24.93 1.81 25.47
CA ASP A 374 -23.86 2.01 26.48
C ASP A 374 -24.12 3.21 27.40
N LEU A 375 -25.19 3.98 27.18
CA LEU A 375 -25.50 5.11 28.05
C LEU A 375 -26.22 4.62 29.31
N ASP A 376 -25.62 4.85 30.47
CA ASP A 376 -26.25 4.60 31.78
C ASP A 376 -27.29 5.69 32.16
N PHE A 377 -27.58 6.63 31.26
CA PHE A 377 -28.45 7.79 31.49
C PHE A 377 -29.23 8.17 30.23
N GLU A 378 -30.38 8.80 30.42
CA GLU A 378 -31.17 9.32 29.30
C GLU A 378 -30.50 10.55 28.68
N VAL A 379 -30.42 10.59 27.35
CA VAL A 379 -29.82 11.71 26.60
C VAL A 379 -30.86 12.40 25.73
N ARG A 380 -30.90 13.74 25.82
CA ARG A 380 -31.60 14.60 24.87
C ARG A 380 -30.62 15.17 23.86
N VAL A 381 -30.72 14.72 22.61
CA VAL A 381 -29.92 15.29 21.52
C VAL A 381 -30.53 16.62 21.08
N LEU A 382 -29.78 17.70 21.28
CA LEU A 382 -30.18 19.07 20.99
C LEU A 382 -29.72 19.58 19.62
N GLY A 383 -28.78 18.86 19.01
CA GLY A 383 -28.36 19.09 17.64
C GLY A 383 -27.55 17.91 17.13
N ALA A 384 -27.64 17.64 15.82
CA ALA A 384 -26.87 16.60 15.15
C ALA A 384 -26.04 17.16 13.99
N GLY A 385 -24.79 16.75 13.91
CA GLY A 385 -23.84 17.09 12.85
C GLY A 385 -23.41 15.87 12.06
N ALA A 386 -23.27 16.01 10.74
CA ALA A 386 -22.74 14.96 9.86
C ALA A 386 -21.54 15.45 9.03
N THR A 387 -20.51 14.61 8.94
CA THR A 387 -19.28 14.86 8.18
C THR A 387 -18.76 13.58 7.48
N GLY A 388 -17.62 13.70 6.81
CA GLY A 388 -17.01 12.63 6.02
C GLY A 388 -17.52 12.53 4.58
N SER A 389 -17.08 11.49 3.88
CA SER A 389 -17.47 11.21 2.48
C SER A 389 -18.97 10.88 2.33
N GLY A 390 -19.59 10.27 3.36
CA GLY A 390 -21.01 9.92 3.41
C GLY A 390 -21.92 11.00 3.99
N ARG A 391 -21.39 12.17 4.32
CA ARG A 391 -22.07 13.21 5.15
C ARG A 391 -23.47 13.60 4.71
N TYR A 392 -23.74 13.71 3.40
CA TYR A 392 -25.07 14.12 2.92
C TYR A 392 -26.09 12.99 3.07
N LEU A 393 -25.69 11.77 2.72
CA LEU A 393 -26.50 10.57 2.91
C LEU A 393 -26.83 10.39 4.40
N THR A 394 -25.80 10.41 5.24
CA THR A 394 -25.96 10.26 6.68
C THR A 394 -26.73 11.41 7.29
N GLY A 395 -26.42 12.65 6.91
CA GLY A 395 -27.09 13.84 7.42
C GLY A 395 -28.59 13.82 7.13
N HIS A 396 -29.00 13.49 5.91
CA HIS A 396 -30.42 13.29 5.63
C HIS A 396 -30.98 12.04 6.33
N PHE A 397 -30.21 10.96 6.47
CA PHE A 397 -30.69 9.76 7.14
C PHE A 397 -31.03 9.99 8.63
N ILE A 398 -30.16 10.69 9.36
CA ILE A 398 -30.32 10.96 10.80
C ILE A 398 -31.09 12.25 11.11
N GLY A 399 -31.28 13.12 10.11
CA GLY A 399 -31.82 14.47 10.32
C GLY A 399 -30.81 15.43 10.95
N ALA A 400 -29.59 15.50 10.41
CA ALA A 400 -28.55 16.40 10.90
C ALA A 400 -28.91 17.88 10.66
N ASP A 401 -28.76 18.69 11.70
CA ASP A 401 -28.91 20.15 11.66
C ASP A 401 -27.75 20.83 10.90
N VAL A 402 -26.59 20.18 10.89
CA VAL A 402 -25.36 20.67 10.26
C VAL A 402 -24.71 19.56 9.44
N ILE A 403 -24.44 19.85 8.16
CA ILE A 403 -23.65 18.99 7.29
C ILE A 403 -22.43 19.79 6.81
N ARG A 404 -21.23 19.32 7.18
CA ARG A 404 -19.95 20.01 6.91
C ARG A 404 -18.92 19.02 6.38
N ASN A 405 -17.93 19.52 5.63
CA ASN A 405 -16.85 18.67 5.16
C ASN A 405 -15.93 18.26 6.31
N GLU A 406 -15.23 17.13 6.12
CA GLU A 406 -14.33 16.57 7.14
C GLU A 406 -13.20 17.52 7.51
N ILE A 407 -12.67 18.28 6.55
CA ILE A 407 -11.61 19.28 6.79
C ILE A 407 -12.06 20.32 7.82
N THR A 408 -13.26 20.88 7.67
CA THR A 408 -13.78 21.88 8.62
C THR A 408 -14.07 21.25 9.98
N ALA A 409 -14.67 20.06 10.00
CA ALA A 409 -14.99 19.37 11.25
C ALA A 409 -13.72 19.04 12.03
N GLN A 410 -12.74 18.40 11.39
CA GLN A 410 -11.45 18.08 11.98
C GLN A 410 -10.69 19.31 12.46
N ALA A 411 -10.65 20.39 11.66
CA ALA A 411 -10.03 21.64 12.07
C ALA A 411 -10.73 22.26 13.29
N ARG A 412 -12.06 22.21 13.34
CA ARG A 412 -12.82 22.73 14.48
C ARG A 412 -12.55 21.92 15.74
N ALA A 413 -12.48 20.59 15.65
CA ALA A 413 -12.13 19.73 16.77
C ALA A 413 -10.71 20.02 17.28
N ALA A 414 -9.74 20.14 16.38
CA ALA A 414 -8.37 20.51 16.74
C ALA A 414 -8.29 21.85 17.46
N ALA A 415 -8.98 22.88 16.95
CA ALA A 415 -9.06 24.20 17.58
C ALA A 415 -9.76 24.19 18.96
N ALA A 416 -10.70 23.27 19.19
CA ALA A 416 -11.35 23.10 20.50
C ALA A 416 -10.40 22.48 21.53
N ILE A 417 -9.53 21.57 21.09
CA ILE A 417 -8.56 20.88 21.93
C ILE A 417 -7.38 21.78 22.27
N ASP A 418 -6.82 22.45 21.27
CA ASP A 418 -5.71 23.38 21.44
C ASP A 418 -5.90 24.57 20.48
N PRO A 419 -6.29 25.75 21.01
CA PRO A 419 -6.51 26.96 20.22
C PRO A 419 -5.28 27.46 19.46
N ASP A 420 -4.08 27.06 19.87
CA ASP A 420 -2.82 27.46 19.25
C ASP A 420 -2.40 26.53 18.10
N VAL A 421 -3.15 25.43 17.86
CA VAL A 421 -2.87 24.51 16.74
C VAL A 421 -2.93 25.25 15.42
N ASP A 422 -1.84 25.13 14.67
CA ASP A 422 -1.65 25.83 13.42
C ASP A 422 -1.47 24.86 12.24
N THR A 423 -1.22 23.57 12.54
CA THR A 423 -0.99 22.52 11.57
C THR A 423 -1.60 21.22 12.07
N ILE A 424 -2.37 20.55 11.23
CA ILE A 424 -2.97 19.25 11.53
C ILE A 424 -2.45 18.23 10.53
N PHE A 425 -1.89 17.15 11.07
CA PHE A 425 -1.63 15.94 10.32
C PHE A 425 -2.72 14.93 10.65
N GLU A 426 -3.42 14.43 9.64
CA GLU A 426 -4.38 13.35 9.79
C GLU A 426 -3.95 12.18 8.93
N ILE A 427 -3.75 11.02 9.56
CA ILE A 427 -3.43 9.79 8.85
C ILE A 427 -4.45 8.72 9.25
N GLY A 428 -5.36 8.46 8.32
CA GLY A 428 -6.36 7.41 8.40
C GLY A 428 -5.84 6.08 7.85
N GLY A 429 -6.75 5.11 7.73
CA GLY A 429 -6.41 3.78 7.19
C GLY A 429 -6.08 3.80 5.69
N GLN A 430 -6.83 4.57 4.88
CA GLN A 430 -6.72 4.55 3.41
C GLN A 430 -6.43 5.92 2.80
N ASP A 431 -6.60 6.99 3.57
CA ASP A 431 -6.31 8.35 3.15
C ASP A 431 -5.53 9.09 4.24
N SER A 432 -5.01 10.25 3.85
CA SER A 432 -4.21 11.10 4.73
C SER A 432 -4.38 12.54 4.30
N LYS A 433 -4.42 13.45 5.28
CA LYS A 433 -4.72 14.86 5.09
C LYS A 433 -3.74 15.74 5.84
N TYR A 434 -3.43 16.87 5.24
CA TYR A 434 -2.71 17.97 5.83
C TYR A 434 -3.64 19.17 5.87
N ILE A 435 -3.69 19.89 7.01
CA ILE A 435 -4.50 21.10 7.16
C ILE A 435 -3.64 22.17 7.84
N ARG A 436 -3.57 23.36 7.22
CA ARG A 436 -2.97 24.56 7.81
C ARG A 436 -4.06 25.46 8.35
N MET A 437 -3.86 25.95 9.57
CA MET A 437 -4.77 26.88 10.23
C MET A 437 -4.11 28.22 10.57
N HIS A 438 -4.85 29.31 10.41
CA HIS A 438 -4.45 30.62 10.89
C HIS A 438 -5.63 31.27 11.63
N ASN A 439 -5.43 31.62 12.91
CA ASN A 439 -6.48 32.18 13.78
C ASN A 439 -7.77 31.35 13.79
N GLY A 440 -7.65 30.02 13.91
CA GLY A 440 -8.79 29.11 13.93
C GLY A 440 -9.44 28.82 12.56
N ALA A 441 -8.99 29.45 11.47
CA ALA A 441 -9.52 29.24 10.13
C ALA A 441 -8.57 28.40 9.27
N VAL A 442 -9.13 27.52 8.42
CA VAL A 442 -8.35 26.72 7.46
C VAL A 442 -7.86 27.63 6.33
N VAL A 443 -6.55 27.68 6.10
CA VAL A 443 -5.91 28.51 5.06
C VAL A 443 -5.28 27.69 3.94
N ASP A 444 -4.92 26.42 4.19
CA ASP A 444 -4.45 25.48 3.20
C ASP A 444 -4.80 24.05 3.61
N PHE A 445 -4.98 23.15 2.64
CA PHE A 445 -5.14 21.73 2.91
C PHE A 445 -4.69 20.88 1.72
N ALA A 446 -4.31 19.64 2.01
CA ALA A 446 -3.98 18.64 1.01
C ALA A 446 -4.49 17.27 1.45
N MET A 447 -4.81 16.42 0.49
CA MET A 447 -5.34 15.08 0.77
C MET A 447 -4.81 14.08 -0.25
N ASN A 448 -4.46 12.89 0.22
CA ASN A 448 -4.08 11.74 -0.62
C ASN A 448 -5.10 10.61 -0.45
N ASN A 449 -5.84 10.32 -1.53
CA ASN A 449 -6.83 9.23 -1.58
C ASN A 449 -6.40 8.06 -2.49
N ALA A 450 -5.23 8.18 -3.13
CA ALA A 450 -4.83 7.28 -4.21
C ALA A 450 -3.72 6.31 -3.81
N CYS A 451 -2.90 6.67 -2.82
CA CYS A 451 -1.75 5.88 -2.44
C CYS A 451 -1.80 5.44 -0.98
N ALA A 452 -1.72 4.13 -0.76
CA ALA A 452 -1.55 3.53 0.56
C ALA A 452 -0.22 3.88 1.23
N ALA A 453 0.79 4.28 0.45
CA ALA A 453 2.08 4.70 1.00
C ALA A 453 1.89 6.01 1.76
N GLY A 454 2.01 5.96 3.09
CA GLY A 454 1.70 7.09 3.96
C GLY A 454 0.40 6.97 4.76
N THR A 455 -0.30 5.82 4.71
CA THR A 455 -1.57 5.59 5.43
C THR A 455 -1.48 4.37 6.36
N GLY A 456 -2.49 4.14 7.20
CA GLY A 456 -2.52 3.01 8.15
C GLY A 456 -2.45 1.64 7.47
N SER A 457 -3.04 1.49 6.29
CA SER A 457 -2.97 0.24 5.53
C SER A 457 -1.56 -0.15 5.11
N PHE A 458 -0.65 0.81 4.95
CA PHE A 458 0.76 0.51 4.77
C PHE A 458 1.34 -0.21 6.00
N LEU A 459 1.05 0.27 7.21
CA LEU A 459 1.55 -0.36 8.43
C LEU A 459 0.88 -1.71 8.69
N GLU A 460 -0.42 -1.83 8.43
CA GLU A 460 -1.15 -3.10 8.53
C GLU A 460 -0.53 -4.16 7.62
N GLU A 461 -0.34 -3.85 6.33
CA GLU A 461 0.25 -4.79 5.36
C GLU A 461 1.71 -5.15 5.72
N GLN A 462 2.50 -4.23 6.32
CA GLN A 462 3.85 -4.57 6.74
C GLN A 462 3.88 -5.35 8.07
N ALA A 463 2.94 -5.10 8.99
CA ALA A 463 2.82 -5.80 10.26
C ALA A 463 2.43 -7.27 10.05
N GLU A 464 1.42 -7.52 9.23
CA GLU A 464 0.97 -8.87 8.84
C GLU A 464 2.15 -9.69 8.26
N ARG A 465 2.96 -9.08 7.41
CA ARG A 465 4.13 -9.74 6.78
C ARG A 465 5.29 -9.98 7.73
N LEU A 466 5.41 -9.18 8.79
CA LEU A 466 6.36 -9.42 9.87
C LEU A 466 5.82 -10.39 10.92
N ASP A 467 4.58 -10.87 10.76
CA ASP A 467 3.87 -11.74 11.69
C ASP A 467 3.73 -11.09 13.09
N ILE A 468 3.35 -9.80 13.10
CA ILE A 468 3.17 -9.01 14.33
C ILE A 468 1.80 -8.32 14.35
N SER A 469 1.26 -8.11 15.55
CA SER A 469 0.02 -7.33 15.73
C SER A 469 0.29 -5.84 15.54
N ILE A 470 -0.43 -5.21 14.60
CA ILE A 470 -0.39 -3.75 14.43
C ILE A 470 -0.82 -2.99 15.71
N LYS A 471 -1.73 -3.58 16.49
CA LYS A 471 -2.29 -2.96 17.71
C LYS A 471 -1.41 -3.18 18.94
N GLU A 472 -0.93 -4.41 19.13
CA GLU A 472 -0.25 -4.81 20.38
C GLU A 472 1.28 -4.73 20.28
N ASP A 473 1.84 -5.08 19.12
CA ASP A 473 3.28 -5.30 18.99
C ASP A 473 4.00 -4.14 18.33
N PHE A 474 3.40 -3.52 17.32
CA PHE A 474 4.12 -2.60 16.43
C PHE A 474 4.79 -1.44 17.19
N ALA A 475 4.02 -0.65 17.94
CA ALA A 475 4.55 0.51 18.65
C ALA A 475 5.60 0.08 19.69
N ARG A 476 5.30 -0.97 20.47
CA ARG A 476 6.20 -1.52 21.49
C ARG A 476 7.55 -1.96 20.90
N MET A 477 7.53 -2.67 19.78
CA MET A 477 8.74 -3.14 19.10
C MET A 477 9.52 -2.00 18.46
N ALA A 478 8.85 -1.06 17.80
CA ALA A 478 9.49 0.10 17.20
C ALA A 478 10.21 1.00 18.24
N LEU A 479 9.56 1.24 19.38
CA LEU A 479 10.13 2.06 20.45
C LEU A 479 11.29 1.37 21.18
N ALA A 480 11.31 0.04 21.22
CA ALA A 480 12.39 -0.76 21.81
C ALA A 480 13.62 -0.89 20.89
N ALA A 481 13.52 -0.49 19.62
CA ALA A 481 14.56 -0.70 18.62
C ALA A 481 15.78 0.21 18.87
N PRO A 482 16.98 -0.34 19.13
CA PRO A 482 18.18 0.46 19.36
C PRO A 482 18.75 1.03 18.05
N THR A 483 18.45 0.39 16.91
CA THR A 483 19.07 0.68 15.62
C THR A 483 18.05 0.68 14.47
N PRO A 484 17.08 1.61 14.45
CA PRO A 484 16.04 1.64 13.41
C PRO A 484 16.60 1.59 11.98
N ALA A 485 16.02 0.72 11.16
CA ALA A 485 16.45 0.49 9.79
C ALA A 485 16.11 1.68 8.87
N CYS A 486 17.04 2.09 8.03
CA CYS A 486 16.84 3.20 7.08
C CYS A 486 16.14 2.71 5.79
N LEU A 487 14.84 2.40 5.88
CA LEU A 487 14.05 1.88 4.77
C LEU A 487 13.68 2.95 3.71
N GLY A 488 13.68 4.23 4.10
CA GLY A 488 13.46 5.37 3.22
C GLY A 488 12.02 5.54 2.72
N GLU A 489 11.86 6.26 1.62
CA GLU A 489 10.56 6.60 1.03
C GLU A 489 10.24 5.69 -0.14
N ARG A 490 9.37 4.70 0.09
CA ARG A 490 8.93 3.76 -0.94
C ARG A 490 7.42 3.60 -0.92
N CYS A 491 6.87 3.17 -2.05
CA CYS A 491 5.50 2.67 -2.03
C CYS A 491 5.43 1.37 -1.23
N THR A 492 4.24 1.00 -0.73
CA THR A 492 4.02 -0.22 0.07
C THR A 492 4.59 -1.47 -0.60
N VAL A 493 4.46 -1.58 -1.93
CA VAL A 493 4.97 -2.72 -2.72
C VAL A 493 6.50 -2.76 -2.76
N PHE A 494 7.18 -1.61 -2.85
CA PHE A 494 8.64 -1.58 -2.89
C PHE A 494 9.25 -1.67 -1.49
N MET A 495 8.52 -1.20 -0.47
CA MET A 495 8.93 -1.29 0.93
C MET A 495 9.18 -2.75 1.34
N GLU A 496 8.37 -3.67 0.83
CA GLU A 496 8.53 -5.11 1.05
C GLU A 496 9.95 -5.60 0.74
N SER A 497 10.50 -5.20 -0.40
CA SER A 497 11.83 -5.62 -0.79
C SER A 497 12.92 -4.93 0.02
N ASP A 498 12.72 -3.67 0.43
CA ASP A 498 13.67 -2.97 1.31
C ASP A 498 13.68 -3.62 2.71
N VAL A 499 12.52 -4.00 3.25
CA VAL A 499 12.41 -4.79 4.49
C VAL A 499 13.17 -6.12 4.36
N VAL A 500 12.94 -6.88 3.29
CA VAL A 500 13.67 -8.14 3.03
C VAL A 500 15.17 -7.90 2.88
N HIS A 501 15.58 -6.83 2.20
CA HIS A 501 16.98 -6.49 2.03
C HIS A 501 17.67 -6.26 3.38
N HIS A 502 17.05 -5.48 4.26
CA HIS A 502 17.57 -5.23 5.60
C HIS A 502 17.54 -6.50 6.49
N GLN A 503 16.50 -7.33 6.37
CA GLN A 503 16.44 -8.66 7.03
C GLN A 503 17.60 -9.57 6.62
N GLN A 504 17.89 -9.69 5.31
CA GLN A 504 19.04 -10.46 4.81
C GLN A 504 20.37 -9.96 5.37
N ARG A 505 20.42 -8.67 5.68
CA ARG A 505 21.58 -8.01 6.26
C ARG A 505 21.57 -8.03 7.80
N GLY A 506 20.56 -8.62 8.41
CA GLY A 506 20.52 -8.94 9.84
C GLY A 506 19.82 -7.90 10.71
N ALA A 507 19.04 -6.99 10.12
CA ALA A 507 18.15 -6.13 10.89
C ALA A 507 17.12 -6.98 11.65
N THR A 508 16.86 -6.66 12.92
CA THR A 508 15.85 -7.37 13.71
C THR A 508 14.45 -6.89 13.32
N VAL A 509 13.41 -7.60 13.79
CA VAL A 509 12.02 -7.17 13.54
C VAL A 509 11.78 -5.80 14.19
N GLU A 510 12.32 -5.55 15.39
CA GLU A 510 12.26 -4.26 16.08
C GLU A 510 12.87 -3.13 15.23
N ASP A 511 14.09 -3.33 14.70
CA ASP A 511 14.76 -2.34 13.85
C ASP A 511 13.95 -2.01 12.59
N LEU A 512 13.32 -3.02 11.98
CA LEU A 512 12.48 -2.88 10.80
C LEU A 512 11.18 -2.14 11.13
N THR A 513 10.51 -2.50 12.23
CA THR A 513 9.27 -1.86 12.67
C THR A 513 9.49 -0.38 12.98
N ALA A 514 10.61 -0.02 13.61
CA ALA A 514 11.00 1.38 13.80
C ALA A 514 11.31 2.09 12.46
N GLY A 515 12.01 1.41 11.54
CA GLY A 515 12.23 1.91 10.19
C GLY A 515 10.94 2.17 9.40
N LEU A 516 9.92 1.32 9.60
CA LEU A 516 8.60 1.47 8.99
C LEU A 516 7.83 2.67 9.55
N ALA A 517 7.96 2.96 10.86
CA ALA A 517 7.42 4.17 11.48
C ALA A 517 8.04 5.44 10.88
N TYR A 518 9.36 5.48 10.67
CA TYR A 518 10.00 6.57 9.91
C TYR A 518 9.51 6.64 8.47
N SER A 519 9.33 5.50 7.82
CA SER A 519 8.94 5.44 6.41
C SER A 519 7.53 5.96 6.14
N ILE A 520 6.58 5.75 7.05
CA ILE A 520 5.24 6.33 6.93
C ILE A 520 5.30 7.86 7.07
N VAL A 521 6.09 8.38 8.02
CA VAL A 521 6.29 9.82 8.22
C VAL A 521 6.91 10.46 6.98
N HIS A 522 8.00 9.89 6.47
CA HIS A 522 8.64 10.43 5.26
C HIS A 522 7.72 10.35 4.04
N ASN A 523 6.97 9.25 3.86
CA ASN A 523 5.97 9.18 2.78
C ASN A 523 4.88 10.25 2.92
N TYR A 524 4.36 10.47 4.14
CA TYR A 524 3.35 11.49 4.41
C TYR A 524 3.87 12.89 4.11
N LEU A 525 5.05 13.25 4.63
CA LEU A 525 5.66 14.57 4.41
C LEU A 525 5.94 14.85 2.93
N ASN A 526 6.42 13.86 2.17
CA ASN A 526 6.72 14.07 0.75
C ASN A 526 5.49 14.04 -0.16
N ARG A 527 4.49 13.19 0.14
CA ARG A 527 3.34 12.99 -0.76
C ARG A 527 2.15 13.88 -0.43
N VAL A 528 1.89 14.11 0.85
CA VAL A 528 0.72 14.85 1.34
C VAL A 528 1.10 16.29 1.61
N VAL A 529 2.06 16.52 2.51
CA VAL A 529 2.53 17.87 2.81
C VAL A 529 3.21 18.47 1.58
N ASN A 530 4.10 17.71 0.93
CA ASN A 530 4.70 18.04 -0.37
C ASN A 530 5.30 19.47 -0.41
N GLY A 531 6.13 19.77 0.59
CA GLY A 531 6.80 21.07 0.72
C GLY A 531 5.93 22.23 1.23
N ARG A 532 4.67 21.98 1.60
CA ARG A 532 3.84 22.97 2.30
C ARG A 532 4.42 23.33 3.67
N GLU A 533 4.05 24.52 4.14
CA GLU A 533 4.54 25.07 5.41
C GLU A 533 4.06 24.22 6.60
N ILE A 534 4.98 23.78 7.44
CA ILE A 534 4.63 23.15 8.73
C ILE A 534 4.83 24.22 9.79
N GLY A 535 3.77 24.53 10.53
CA GLY A 535 3.79 25.51 11.60
C GLY A 535 4.45 24.98 12.88
N ARG A 536 4.24 25.70 13.98
CA ARG A 536 4.91 25.47 15.28
C ARG A 536 4.12 24.56 16.21
N ARG A 537 2.81 24.42 16.01
CA ARG A 537 1.92 23.68 16.90
C ARG A 537 1.18 22.63 16.08
N VAL A 538 1.83 21.48 15.96
CA VAL A 538 1.37 20.36 15.13
C VAL A 538 0.49 19.43 15.97
N LEU A 539 -0.74 19.18 15.51
CA LEU A 539 -1.64 18.17 16.05
C LEU A 539 -1.70 16.99 15.09
N PHE A 540 -1.36 15.80 15.56
CA PHE A 540 -1.43 14.55 14.80
C PHE A 540 -2.65 13.75 15.25
N GLN A 541 -3.53 13.47 14.29
CA GLN A 541 -4.79 12.77 14.49
C GLN A 541 -5.03 11.65 13.46
N GLY A 542 -6.15 10.95 13.59
CA GLY A 542 -6.52 9.78 12.78
C GLY A 542 -6.12 8.46 13.45
N GLY A 543 -6.48 7.34 12.81
CA GLY A 543 -6.27 6.00 13.36
C GLY A 543 -4.80 5.63 13.53
N VAL A 544 -3.91 6.16 12.69
CA VAL A 544 -2.46 5.90 12.80
C VAL A 544 -1.82 6.60 13.99
N ALA A 545 -2.39 7.71 14.47
CA ALA A 545 -1.86 8.41 15.63
C ALA A 545 -1.98 7.61 16.94
N LEU A 546 -2.83 6.57 16.98
CA LEU A 546 -2.84 5.58 18.06
C LEU A 546 -1.52 4.79 18.16
N ASN A 547 -0.75 4.73 17.08
CA ASN A 547 0.57 4.10 17.07
C ASN A 547 1.63 5.14 17.49
N HIS A 548 1.98 5.15 18.77
CA HIS A 548 2.89 6.15 19.35
C HIS A 548 4.28 6.16 18.70
N SER A 549 4.72 5.06 18.08
CA SER A 549 5.99 5.05 17.35
C SER A 549 5.99 5.97 16.12
N VAL A 550 4.83 6.21 15.51
CA VAL A 550 4.67 7.14 14.38
C VAL A 550 4.70 8.59 14.86
N ALA A 551 4.07 8.89 16.00
CA ALA A 551 4.17 10.21 16.63
C ALA A 551 5.62 10.53 17.01
N SER A 552 6.31 9.59 17.67
CA SER A 552 7.74 9.69 17.99
C SER A 552 8.59 9.88 16.72
N ALA A 553 8.28 9.18 15.64
CA ALA A 553 8.97 9.36 14.36
C ALA A 553 8.74 10.76 13.76
N PHE A 554 7.53 11.34 13.87
CA PHE A 554 7.28 12.72 13.47
C PHE A 554 8.14 13.69 14.29
N GLU A 555 8.20 13.53 15.61
CA GLU A 555 9.01 14.39 16.49
C GLU A 555 10.51 14.34 16.12
N GLN A 556 11.03 13.14 15.85
CA GLN A 556 12.41 12.95 15.40
C GLN A 556 12.69 13.60 14.04
N VAL A 557 11.76 13.49 13.09
CA VAL A 557 11.92 14.04 11.74
C VAL A 557 11.74 15.56 11.70
N LEU A 558 10.80 16.11 12.48
CA LEU A 558 10.50 17.55 12.50
C LEU A 558 11.40 18.33 13.47
N GLY A 559 11.96 17.66 14.49
CA GLY A 559 12.71 18.30 15.56
C GLY A 559 11.85 19.17 16.49
N GLN A 560 10.55 18.90 16.57
CA GLN A 560 9.59 19.58 17.45
C GLN A 560 8.53 18.59 17.95
N ASP A 561 7.92 18.89 19.10
CA ASP A 561 6.89 18.05 19.70
C ASP A 561 5.62 18.00 18.84
N VAL A 562 4.91 16.88 18.89
CA VAL A 562 3.64 16.67 18.19
C VAL A 562 2.55 16.30 19.20
N ILE A 563 1.40 16.96 19.10
CA ILE A 563 0.26 16.75 20.00
C ILE A 563 -0.58 15.60 19.45
N VAL A 564 -0.85 14.59 20.27
CA VAL A 564 -1.79 13.51 19.92
C VAL A 564 -2.98 13.57 20.86
N PRO A 565 -4.19 13.89 20.36
CA PRO A 565 -5.40 13.86 21.17
C PRO A 565 -5.75 12.45 21.67
N PRO A 566 -6.30 12.29 22.88
CA PRO A 566 -6.68 10.97 23.38
C PRO A 566 -7.71 10.24 22.49
N GLN A 567 -8.65 10.97 21.88
CA GLN A 567 -9.68 10.43 20.98
C GLN A 567 -9.40 10.77 19.51
N THR A 568 -8.15 10.57 19.11
CA THR A 568 -7.61 10.86 17.77
C THR A 568 -8.40 10.21 16.62
N ASP A 569 -9.00 9.05 16.85
CA ASP A 569 -9.71 8.23 15.86
C ASP A 569 -11.11 8.73 15.50
N VAL A 570 -11.67 9.67 16.29
CA VAL A 570 -13.05 10.18 16.13
C VAL A 570 -13.13 11.71 16.02
N MET A 571 -12.01 12.37 15.75
CA MET A 571 -11.89 13.83 15.69
C MET A 571 -12.87 14.50 14.70
N GLY A 572 -13.15 13.87 13.55
CA GLY A 572 -14.14 14.40 12.60
C GLY A 572 -15.55 14.42 13.19
N ALA A 573 -15.95 13.35 13.90
CA ALA A 573 -17.24 13.27 14.56
C ALA A 573 -17.35 14.29 15.71
N ILE A 574 -16.28 14.46 16.51
CA ILE A 574 -16.21 15.50 17.56
C ILE A 574 -16.45 16.88 16.95
N GLY A 575 -15.73 17.20 15.87
CA GLY A 575 -15.90 18.46 15.16
C GLY A 575 -17.31 18.69 14.64
N ALA A 576 -17.95 17.65 14.11
CA ALA A 576 -19.33 17.73 13.63
C ALA A 576 -20.32 18.01 14.78
N ALA A 577 -20.12 17.41 15.95
CA ALA A 577 -20.96 17.65 17.12
C ALA A 577 -20.82 19.09 17.65
N ILE A 578 -19.58 19.59 17.76
CA ILE A 578 -19.30 20.98 18.17
C ILE A 578 -19.94 21.98 17.19
N LEU A 579 -19.81 21.73 15.87
CA LEU A 579 -20.43 22.58 14.85
C LEU A 579 -21.97 22.57 14.95
N ALA A 580 -22.59 21.45 15.35
CA ALA A 580 -24.02 21.37 15.60
C ALA A 580 -24.43 22.21 16.83
N ARG A 581 -23.64 22.18 17.91
CA ARG A 581 -23.83 23.05 19.08
C ARG A 581 -23.77 24.53 18.70
N GLU A 582 -22.71 24.94 18.01
CA GLU A 582 -22.52 26.34 17.59
C GLU A 582 -23.65 26.82 16.68
N ALA A 583 -24.12 25.96 15.76
CA ALA A 583 -25.23 26.28 14.88
C ALA A 583 -26.55 26.47 15.65
N ARG A 584 -26.76 25.68 16.71
CA ARG A 584 -27.92 25.85 17.60
C ARG A 584 -27.82 27.16 18.40
N GLU A 585 -26.66 27.45 18.97
CA GLU A 585 -26.41 28.72 19.70
C GLU A 585 -26.67 29.94 18.81
N ALA A 586 -26.21 29.90 17.55
CA ALA A 586 -26.43 30.98 16.59
C ALA A 586 -27.90 31.17 16.19
N ARG A 587 -28.72 30.11 16.20
CA ARG A 587 -30.16 30.17 15.90
C ARG A 587 -31.02 30.56 17.12
N GLY A 588 -30.46 30.52 18.32
CA GLY A 588 -31.17 30.70 19.59
C GLY A 588 -31.92 29.44 20.07
N THR A 589 -32.37 29.43 21.33
CA THR A 589 -32.97 28.25 22.00
C THR A 589 -34.38 27.86 21.51
N GLY A 590 -34.89 28.48 20.45
CA GLY A 590 -36.28 28.37 20.01
C GLY A 590 -36.60 27.34 18.93
N GLY A 591 -35.61 26.56 18.45
CA GLY A 591 -35.81 25.52 17.43
C GLY A 591 -35.40 24.14 17.94
N ASP A 592 -36.29 23.16 17.85
CA ASP A 592 -35.96 21.76 18.08
C ASP A 592 -35.02 21.24 16.99
N SER A 593 -34.12 20.32 17.35
CA SER A 593 -33.24 19.65 16.38
C SER A 593 -34.06 18.87 15.36
N THR A 594 -33.56 18.78 14.12
CA THR A 594 -34.12 17.88 13.11
C THR A 594 -33.75 16.41 13.32
N PHE A 595 -32.99 16.09 14.37
CA PHE A 595 -32.53 14.75 14.67
C PHE A 595 -33.71 13.79 14.87
N ARG A 596 -33.62 12.63 14.22
CA ARG A 596 -34.73 11.67 14.07
C ARG A 596 -34.76 10.58 15.15
N GLY A 597 -33.86 10.66 16.14
CA GLY A 597 -33.74 9.67 17.22
C GLY A 597 -32.70 8.58 16.94
N PHE A 598 -32.39 7.79 17.98
CA PHE A 598 -31.39 6.72 17.93
C PHE A 598 -31.89 5.48 17.19
N ASN A 599 -33.19 5.16 17.30
CA ASN A 599 -33.79 4.02 16.61
C ASN A 599 -34.33 4.44 15.23
N LEU A 600 -33.59 4.09 14.18
CA LEU A 600 -33.98 4.32 12.78
C LEU A 600 -34.54 3.05 12.10
N THR A 601 -34.85 1.98 12.85
CA THR A 601 -35.22 0.64 12.34
C THR A 601 -36.36 0.68 11.31
N GLU A 602 -37.37 1.50 11.55
CA GLU A 602 -38.58 1.59 10.73
C GLU A 602 -38.40 2.40 9.44
N ARG A 603 -37.22 2.99 9.22
CA ARG A 603 -36.98 3.84 8.04
C ARG A 603 -36.48 3.01 6.87
N GLU A 604 -37.43 2.64 6.02
CA GLU A 604 -37.16 1.96 4.75
C GLU A 604 -36.48 2.90 3.74
N TYR A 605 -35.63 2.32 2.90
CA TYR A 605 -34.94 3.04 1.83
C TYR A 605 -34.80 2.14 0.60
N ASP A 606 -34.97 2.74 -0.57
CA ASP A 606 -34.70 2.07 -1.85
C ASP A 606 -33.30 2.43 -2.32
N ALA A 607 -32.45 1.43 -2.49
CA ALA A 607 -31.10 1.58 -3.02
C ALA A 607 -30.98 0.99 -4.43
N SER A 608 -30.38 1.75 -5.34
CA SER A 608 -30.06 1.30 -6.70
C SER A 608 -28.67 1.78 -7.11
N THR A 609 -28.05 1.13 -8.09
CA THR A 609 -26.67 1.43 -8.52
C THR A 609 -26.61 1.63 -10.03
N PHE A 610 -25.78 2.57 -10.50
CA PHE A 610 -25.51 2.78 -11.93
C PHE A 610 -24.09 3.25 -12.19
N ILE A 611 -23.58 3.03 -13.40
CA ILE A 611 -22.25 3.50 -13.81
C ILE A 611 -22.32 4.90 -14.43
N CYS A 612 -21.58 5.85 -13.86
CA CYS A 612 -21.43 7.19 -14.39
C CYS A 612 -20.54 7.19 -15.64
N LYS A 613 -21.12 7.53 -16.79
CA LYS A 613 -20.42 7.62 -18.09
C LYS A 613 -19.92 9.03 -18.43
N ALA A 614 -19.83 9.92 -17.44
CA ALA A 614 -19.44 11.31 -17.64
C ALA A 614 -17.97 11.47 -18.02
N CYS A 615 -17.10 10.55 -17.58
CA CYS A 615 -15.67 10.57 -17.87
C CYS A 615 -15.09 9.14 -17.86
N PRO A 616 -13.83 8.95 -18.28
CA PRO A 616 -13.19 7.63 -18.35
C PRO A 616 -13.07 6.89 -17.01
N ASN A 617 -13.33 7.55 -15.87
CA ASN A 617 -13.26 6.91 -14.55
C ASN A 617 -14.39 5.90 -14.31
N LEU A 618 -15.51 5.99 -15.05
CA LEU A 618 -16.62 5.03 -14.98
C LEU A 618 -17.07 4.69 -13.55
N CYS A 619 -17.21 5.72 -12.70
CA CYS A 619 -17.52 5.53 -11.28
C CYS A 619 -18.85 4.79 -11.11
N GLU A 620 -18.89 3.83 -10.19
CA GLU A 620 -20.14 3.22 -9.73
C GLU A 620 -20.82 4.16 -8.73
N ILE A 621 -22.05 4.59 -9.06
CA ILE A 621 -22.83 5.54 -8.26
C ILE A 621 -23.99 4.80 -7.61
N LYS A 622 -24.10 4.93 -6.30
CA LYS A 622 -25.24 4.44 -5.52
C LYS A 622 -26.26 5.57 -5.35
N LYS A 623 -27.52 5.28 -5.66
CA LYS A 623 -28.68 6.15 -5.49
C LYS A 623 -29.56 5.58 -4.39
N VAL A 624 -29.85 6.39 -3.38
CA VAL A 624 -30.72 6.04 -2.25
C VAL A 624 -31.92 6.97 -2.24
N VAL A 625 -33.11 6.40 -2.09
CA VAL A 625 -34.38 7.13 -1.92
C VAL A 625 -34.93 6.80 -0.54
N LEU A 626 -35.19 7.83 0.26
CA LEU A 626 -35.70 7.71 1.63
C LEU A 626 -37.18 8.11 1.64
N GLY A 627 -38.08 7.15 1.44
CA GLY A 627 -39.52 7.45 1.27
C GLY A 627 -39.77 8.40 0.10
N ASP A 628 -40.45 9.52 0.37
CA ASP A 628 -40.75 10.55 -0.64
C ASP A 628 -39.66 11.65 -0.77
N GLU A 629 -38.50 11.49 -0.11
CA GLU A 629 -37.41 12.47 -0.19
C GLU A 629 -36.66 12.40 -1.55
N PRO A 630 -36.06 13.52 -2.00
CA PRO A 630 -35.22 13.53 -3.20
C PRO A 630 -34.10 12.48 -3.13
N PRO A 631 -33.75 11.85 -4.26
CA PRO A 631 -32.71 10.83 -4.27
C PRO A 631 -31.35 11.40 -3.88
N ILE A 632 -30.67 10.69 -3.00
CA ILE A 632 -29.32 11.00 -2.55
C ILE A 632 -28.34 10.09 -3.30
N TYR A 633 -27.24 10.67 -3.76
CA TYR A 633 -26.25 9.96 -4.55
C TYR A 633 -24.89 9.96 -3.83
N TYR A 634 -24.17 8.85 -3.90
CA TYR A 634 -22.79 8.74 -3.38
C TYR A 634 -21.97 7.72 -4.18
N GLY A 635 -20.63 7.75 -4.00
CA GLY A 635 -19.68 6.90 -4.73
C GLY A 635 -19.01 7.58 -5.94
N ALA A 636 -19.35 8.84 -6.22
CA ALA A 636 -18.69 9.63 -7.24
C ALA A 636 -17.27 10.05 -6.82
N ARG A 637 -16.32 10.03 -7.77
CA ARG A 637 -14.97 10.61 -7.55
C ARG A 637 -14.94 12.14 -7.70
N CYS A 638 -16.00 12.73 -8.25
CA CYS A 638 -16.17 14.18 -8.40
C CYS A 638 -17.48 14.63 -7.77
N ASP A 639 -17.64 15.93 -7.60
CA ASP A 639 -18.79 16.55 -6.92
C ASP A 639 -20.10 16.49 -7.72
N LYS A 640 -20.09 15.98 -8.96
CA LYS A 640 -21.23 15.97 -9.90
C LYS A 640 -22.55 15.48 -9.26
N PHE A 641 -22.47 14.49 -8.37
CA PHE A 641 -23.64 13.91 -7.71
C PHE A 641 -23.85 14.42 -6.27
N GLU A 642 -22.83 15.04 -5.66
CA GLU A 642 -22.96 15.71 -4.37
C GLU A 642 -23.73 17.03 -4.49
N GLU A 643 -23.64 17.71 -5.64
CA GLU A 643 -24.35 18.98 -5.89
C GLU A 643 -25.89 18.84 -5.88
N ALA A 644 -26.43 17.68 -6.26
CA ALA A 644 -27.88 17.43 -6.25
C ALA A 644 -28.47 17.40 -4.82
N GLY A 645 -27.65 17.15 -3.79
CA GLY A 645 -28.04 17.18 -2.38
C GLY A 645 -27.76 18.52 -1.69
N ARG A 646 -27.06 19.46 -2.33
CA ARG A 646 -26.88 20.82 -1.80
C ARG A 646 -28.21 21.54 -2.01
N GLY A 647 -28.92 21.84 -0.92
CA GLY A 647 -30.02 22.80 -0.95
C GLY A 647 -29.60 24.13 -1.60
N PRO A 648 -30.54 25.04 -1.91
CA PRO A 648 -30.23 26.30 -2.58
C PRO A 648 -29.04 27.00 -1.91
N LYS A 649 -28.06 27.46 -2.71
CA LYS A 649 -26.89 28.19 -2.21
C LYS A 649 -27.38 29.45 -1.49
N ASN A 650 -27.50 29.36 -0.16
CA ASN A 650 -27.56 30.53 0.69
C ASN A 650 -26.16 31.15 0.70
N LEU A 651 -25.79 31.83 -0.40
CA LEU A 651 -24.70 32.79 -0.36
C LEU A 651 -25.08 33.78 0.72
N GLN A 652 -24.34 33.79 1.83
CA GLN A 652 -24.48 34.87 2.80
C GLN A 652 -24.33 36.19 2.02
N GLU A 653 -25.33 37.06 2.10
CA GLU A 653 -25.29 38.36 1.45
C GLU A 653 -24.00 39.10 1.85
N GLY A 654 -23.20 39.51 0.87
CA GLY A 654 -21.98 40.30 1.09
C GLY A 654 -20.64 39.54 0.98
N ILE A 655 -20.64 38.21 0.81
CA ILE A 655 -19.38 37.49 0.52
C ILE A 655 -19.04 37.57 -0.97
N ARG A 656 -17.84 38.07 -1.28
CA ARG A 656 -17.30 38.14 -2.65
C ARG A 656 -17.04 36.74 -3.22
N ASP A 657 -17.39 36.52 -4.49
CA ASP A 657 -17.05 35.29 -5.20
C ASP A 657 -15.60 35.37 -5.73
N LEU A 658 -14.65 35.00 -4.86
CA LEU A 658 -13.23 35.03 -5.19
C LEU A 658 -12.85 34.09 -6.34
N PHE A 659 -13.62 33.04 -6.61
CA PHE A 659 -13.37 32.14 -7.75
C PHE A 659 -13.74 32.81 -9.06
N ALA A 660 -14.92 33.45 -9.12
CA ALA A 660 -15.32 34.24 -10.28
C ALA A 660 -14.36 35.41 -10.53
N GLU A 661 -13.92 36.10 -9.48
CA GLU A 661 -12.92 37.17 -9.61
C GLU A 661 -11.56 36.65 -10.10
N ARG A 662 -11.09 35.52 -9.58
CA ARG A 662 -9.85 34.88 -10.05
C ARG A 662 -9.97 34.48 -11.51
N GLU A 663 -11.08 33.87 -11.93
CA GLU A 663 -11.29 33.48 -13.32
C GLU A 663 -11.34 34.70 -14.24
N ALA A 664 -12.00 35.78 -13.80
CA ALA A 664 -12.00 37.05 -14.51
C ALA A 664 -10.59 37.64 -14.66
N LEU A 665 -9.75 37.59 -13.61
CA LEU A 665 -8.35 38.04 -13.68
C LEU A 665 -7.50 37.15 -14.59
N LEU A 666 -7.72 35.84 -14.55
CA LEU A 666 -6.96 34.86 -15.33
C LEU A 666 -7.26 34.96 -16.83
N LEU A 667 -8.49 35.36 -17.19
CA LEU A 667 -8.95 35.53 -18.56
C LEU A 667 -9.05 36.99 -19.03
N ALA A 668 -8.74 37.97 -18.17
CA ALA A 668 -9.21 39.35 -18.26
C ALA A 668 -9.17 39.97 -19.67
N ASP A 669 -8.03 39.86 -20.34
CA ASP A 669 -7.75 40.44 -21.66
C ASP A 669 -7.63 39.38 -22.77
N TYR A 670 -8.09 38.15 -22.51
CA TYR A 670 -8.16 37.12 -23.52
C TYR A 670 -9.48 37.19 -24.29
N GLU A 671 -9.38 37.47 -25.58
CA GLU A 671 -10.46 37.29 -26.53
C GLU A 671 -10.10 36.12 -27.46
N GLU A 672 -11.01 35.16 -27.60
CA GLU A 672 -10.79 34.04 -28.51
C GLU A 672 -10.79 34.53 -29.97
N PRO A 673 -9.74 34.23 -30.76
CA PRO A 673 -9.68 34.66 -32.15
C PRO A 673 -10.84 34.08 -32.97
N ALA A 674 -11.66 34.95 -33.56
CA ALA A 674 -12.83 34.57 -34.36
C ALA A 674 -12.52 33.66 -35.57
N GLY A 675 -11.25 33.62 -36.00
CA GLY A 675 -10.78 32.82 -37.14
C GLY A 675 -9.26 32.70 -37.15
N ARG A 676 -8.73 31.92 -38.10
CA ARG A 676 -7.27 31.82 -38.29
C ARG A 676 -6.76 33.10 -38.91
N THR A 677 -5.78 33.74 -38.29
CA THR A 677 -5.08 34.88 -38.88
C THR A 677 -4.13 34.40 -39.98
N PRO A 678 -4.24 34.88 -41.23
CA PRO A 678 -3.35 34.46 -42.32
C PRO A 678 -1.87 34.71 -41.96
N GLY A 679 -1.03 33.68 -42.13
CA GLY A 679 0.40 33.77 -41.83
C GLY A 679 0.79 33.54 -40.35
N ARG A 680 -0.18 33.45 -39.43
CA ARG A 680 0.08 33.10 -38.02
C ARG A 680 -0.19 31.61 -37.78
N ARG A 681 0.66 30.98 -36.97
CA ARG A 681 0.40 29.62 -36.47
C ARG A 681 -0.62 29.68 -35.35
N ARG A 682 -1.40 28.61 -35.14
CA ARG A 682 -2.38 28.53 -34.04
C ARG A 682 -1.94 27.48 -33.03
N VAL A 683 -2.04 27.82 -31.75
CA VAL A 683 -1.77 26.92 -30.63
C VAL A 683 -3.01 26.77 -29.76
N GLY A 684 -3.36 25.53 -29.44
CA GLY A 684 -4.43 25.22 -28.48
C GLY A 684 -3.83 25.03 -27.10
N ILE A 685 -4.30 25.80 -26.12
CA ILE A 685 -3.93 25.64 -24.73
C ILE A 685 -5.11 24.97 -24.00
N PRO A 686 -4.89 23.79 -23.40
CA PRO A 686 -5.93 23.14 -22.62
C PRO A 686 -6.20 23.93 -21.34
N ARG A 687 -7.47 24.11 -20.98
CA ARG A 687 -7.91 24.64 -19.69
C ARG A 687 -7.73 23.57 -18.58
N SER A 688 -6.52 23.06 -18.43
CA SER A 688 -6.18 22.04 -17.43
C SER A 688 -4.78 22.25 -16.86
N LEU A 689 -4.61 21.84 -15.60
CA LEU A 689 -3.32 21.81 -14.90
C LEU A 689 -2.58 23.16 -14.98
N ILE A 690 -1.25 23.12 -15.09
CA ILE A 690 -0.36 24.28 -15.08
C ILE A 690 -0.57 25.23 -16.27
N PHE A 691 -1.15 24.74 -17.38
CA PHE A 691 -1.44 25.58 -18.55
C PHE A 691 -2.57 26.56 -18.28
N ASN A 692 -3.57 26.16 -17.49
CA ASN A 692 -4.65 27.04 -17.05
C ASN A 692 -4.17 27.97 -15.93
N GLU A 693 -3.49 27.43 -14.92
CA GLU A 693 -2.98 28.21 -13.78
C GLU A 693 -2.05 29.37 -14.19
N LEU A 694 -1.25 29.14 -15.24
CA LEU A 694 -0.31 30.13 -15.79
C LEU A 694 -0.76 30.64 -17.17
N PHE A 695 -2.06 30.66 -17.44
CA PHE A 695 -2.57 31.05 -18.76
C PHE A 695 -2.09 32.44 -19.22
N PRO A 696 -2.08 33.49 -18.38
CA PRO A 696 -1.55 34.79 -18.78
C PRO A 696 -0.10 34.73 -19.30
N TYR A 697 0.74 33.91 -18.68
CA TYR A 697 2.12 33.68 -19.12
C TYR A 697 2.17 32.97 -20.48
N TRP A 698 1.46 31.84 -20.62
CA TRP A 698 1.49 31.07 -21.88
C TRP A 698 0.89 31.85 -23.04
N ARG A 699 -0.20 32.58 -22.79
CA ARG A 699 -0.80 33.47 -23.78
C ARG A 699 0.19 34.51 -24.26
N ALA A 700 0.82 35.24 -23.34
CA ALA A 700 1.83 36.25 -23.68
C ALA A 700 2.98 35.64 -24.49
N PHE A 701 3.53 34.52 -24.01
CA PHE A 701 4.61 33.80 -24.67
C PHE A 701 4.30 33.45 -26.14
N PHE A 702 3.14 32.83 -26.41
CA PHE A 702 2.79 32.44 -27.78
C PHE A 702 2.33 33.60 -28.65
N ALA A 703 1.67 34.62 -28.06
CA ALA A 703 1.29 35.82 -28.78
C ALA A 703 2.53 36.59 -29.29
N GLU A 704 3.57 36.72 -28.46
CA GLU A 704 4.86 37.33 -28.81
C GLU A 704 5.62 36.54 -29.90
N LEU A 705 5.46 35.22 -29.94
CA LEU A 705 5.96 34.37 -31.03
C LEU A 705 5.15 34.47 -32.33
N GLY A 706 4.15 35.36 -32.38
CA GLY A 706 3.35 35.56 -33.58
C GLY A 706 2.25 34.52 -33.77
N MET A 707 1.82 33.81 -32.71
CA MET A 707 0.81 32.75 -32.81
C MET A 707 -0.58 33.21 -32.32
N ASP A 708 -1.64 32.65 -32.92
CA ASP A 708 -3.01 32.73 -32.40
C ASP A 708 -3.18 31.72 -31.27
N VAL A 709 -3.58 32.18 -30.09
CA VAL A 709 -3.84 31.32 -28.92
C VAL A 709 -5.34 31.02 -28.86
N VAL A 710 -5.70 29.74 -28.77
CA VAL A 710 -7.09 29.30 -28.51
C VAL A 710 -7.13 28.44 -27.27
N LEU A 711 -8.18 28.58 -26.46
CA LEU A 711 -8.41 27.76 -25.28
C LEU A 711 -9.30 26.56 -25.63
N SER A 712 -9.13 25.43 -24.93
CA SER A 712 -10.18 24.41 -24.93
C SER A 712 -11.45 24.96 -24.28
N GLY A 713 -12.61 24.38 -24.60
CA GLY A 713 -13.83 24.65 -23.84
C GLY A 713 -13.67 24.36 -22.34
N SER A 714 -14.54 24.93 -21.51
CA SER A 714 -14.58 24.62 -20.08
C SER A 714 -14.77 23.12 -19.89
N THR A 715 -13.93 22.53 -19.05
CA THR A 715 -14.09 21.14 -18.61
C THR A 715 -15.43 21.03 -17.88
N SER A 716 -16.29 20.09 -18.28
CA SER A 716 -17.52 19.84 -17.52
C SER A 716 -17.15 19.28 -16.14
N PRO A 717 -17.81 19.73 -15.05
CA PRO A 717 -17.70 19.10 -13.73
C PRO A 717 -18.00 17.60 -13.72
#